data_AF-A0ABD3MQN7-F1
#
_entry.id   AF-A0ABD3MQN7-F1
#
_cell.length_a   1.000
_cell.length_b   1.000
_cell.length_c   1.000
_cell.angle_alpha   90.00
_cell.angle_beta   90.00
_cell.angle_gamma   90.00
#
_symmetry.space_group_name_H-M   'P 1'
#
loop_
_entity.id
_entity.type
_entity.pdbx_description
1 polymer ?
#
loop_
_entity_poly.entity_id
_entity_poly.type
_entity_poly.pdbx_seq_one_letter_code
_entity_poly.pdbx_strand_id
1 'polypeptide(L)'
;MNTSPPSSSLVCKWLMLMSCWLCLVHFVATARLLSLSSSSAESTAQLISSNGNDTSSDGTQTIADAVHYDNYGGSVDEEATVDIANQDSIHSSIRRRLVAMSSTIQDNEQLLLDANNPGNDDDSGVIINMMRRAKDHVSPTDVPFLLHISPRDITSASEVMYNIMTQCYGLIGQRYDDDTVNELLEAKRKNVVDTYFLSTDYHFFRGIRPPQHQQSQRKDHSNIAKRQLQQRQRPMQQQQQQPFHFIATHHYQEGASLFTPKHRGRVIAILEHPVIVVQKKFLAASSSSLHSSSASASNQQQLEQDALLEQLIQHVNSTNYIDNTLTRMISNTPYPTPLTEDHFKYARMILENKFLIGMGYDMDETLYKRIKLYFGWSELEDKSGCEAEIMNSLPNTKINDASSSLLASSVLVEEGSKIWRFIQRKNLYDMKLYARGMSIFADQKMRLPVHYSVRQREVAAVQSAFFDGGNLRSVEEFREDSDIPFFWHIPKASGTTVKEILSDCYGLVRTEMIQPPSSLDVFHDKHVLNLDLSTPESIALAIKQKVADRGLADVFISQLSLEGSTVFSKSYHMGRAFTILRHPVKLAASLFYYRRIATWEPTYRPEYNNITLQEYVETNGYYDNWMVRMLSNAKIGGLNDSHLELAKRILKEKFVIGVSDHMDETFRMLQVYYGWVETRGGCVNFHLHSAPSNKNKYPVPDNGGPVWAMIAEKNKYDMALYYYALELCECVAMFLFSMHCFGSVGLLTLLFPIGSFRLLIPMKKLETSQ
;
A
#
# COMPACT_ATOMS: atom_id res chain seq x y z
N MET A 1 -14.85 35.06 -18.25
CA MET A 1 -13.79 35.69 -17.44
C MET A 1 -13.58 34.80 -16.23
N ASN A 2 -12.58 33.90 -16.27
CA ASN A 2 -12.26 33.02 -15.15
C ASN A 2 -10.97 33.50 -14.51
N THR A 3 -11.06 34.17 -13.36
CA THR A 3 -9.92 34.42 -12.49
C THR A 3 -9.88 33.29 -11.46
N SER A 4 -8.97 32.33 -11.65
CA SER A 4 -8.60 31.40 -10.57
C SER A 4 -8.02 32.20 -9.39
N PRO A 5 -8.29 31.81 -8.14
CA PRO A 5 -7.62 32.42 -7.00
C PRO A 5 -6.10 32.12 -7.07
N PRO A 6 -5.24 33.03 -6.55
CA PRO A 6 -3.81 32.77 -6.50
C PRO A 6 -3.51 31.57 -5.58
N SER A 7 -2.44 30.84 -5.90
CA SER A 7 -2.03 29.70 -5.07
C SER A 7 -1.65 30.17 -3.65
N SER A 8 -1.94 29.35 -2.65
CA SER A 8 -1.62 29.61 -1.24
C SER A 8 -0.13 29.91 -1.01
N SER A 9 0.75 29.34 -1.84
CA SER A 9 2.19 29.64 -1.88
C SER A 9 2.49 31.14 -2.11
N LEU A 10 1.77 31.80 -3.02
CA LEU A 10 1.93 33.23 -3.29
C LEU A 10 1.44 34.10 -2.11
N VAL A 11 0.38 33.67 -1.42
CA VAL A 11 -0.16 34.38 -0.26
C VAL A 11 0.74 34.21 0.97
N CYS A 12 1.22 32.99 1.28
CA CYS A 12 2.16 32.79 2.40
C CYS A 12 3.51 33.49 2.14
N LYS A 13 3.98 33.57 0.87
CA LYS A 13 5.15 34.40 0.49
C LYS A 13 4.91 35.91 0.62
N TRP A 14 3.73 36.41 0.27
CA TRP A 14 3.37 37.81 0.48
C TRP A 14 3.26 38.17 1.97
N LEU A 15 2.71 37.27 2.77
CA LEU A 15 2.64 37.42 4.23
C LEU A 15 4.04 37.38 4.87
N MET A 16 4.95 36.52 4.40
CA MET A 16 6.37 36.54 4.80
C MET A 16 7.03 37.88 4.48
N LEU A 17 6.86 38.42 3.27
CA LEU A 17 7.45 39.71 2.90
C LEU A 17 6.88 40.85 3.74
N MET A 18 5.57 40.85 4.02
CA MET A 18 4.93 41.85 4.86
C MET A 18 5.33 41.74 6.34
N SER A 19 5.45 40.53 6.89
CA SER A 19 5.86 40.33 8.29
C SER A 19 7.33 40.67 8.50
N CYS A 20 8.23 40.28 7.57
CA CYS A 20 9.62 40.71 7.57
C CYS A 20 9.74 42.23 7.44
N TRP A 21 8.96 42.87 6.55
CA TRP A 21 9.00 44.33 6.38
C TRP A 21 8.49 45.06 7.63
N LEU A 22 7.40 44.61 8.24
CA LEU A 22 6.89 45.16 9.50
C LEU A 22 7.88 44.99 10.65
N CYS A 23 8.49 43.81 10.82
CA CYS A 23 9.55 43.60 11.81
C CYS A 23 10.77 44.50 11.57
N LEU A 24 11.19 44.67 10.32
CA LEU A 24 12.35 45.51 9.97
C LEU A 24 12.07 47.00 10.21
N VAL A 25 10.87 47.48 9.85
CA VAL A 25 10.39 48.84 10.18
C VAL A 25 10.34 49.04 11.69
N HIS A 26 9.85 48.07 12.45
CA HIS A 26 9.77 48.17 13.91
C HIS A 26 11.14 48.13 14.59
N PHE A 27 12.09 47.35 14.06
CA PHE A 27 13.48 47.27 14.54
C PHE A 27 14.26 48.56 14.26
N VAL A 28 14.04 49.18 13.09
CA VAL A 28 14.61 50.50 12.75
C VAL A 28 13.98 51.60 13.63
N ALA A 29 12.70 51.50 13.98
CA ALA A 29 12.04 52.44 14.89
C ALA A 29 12.54 52.33 16.34
N THR A 30 12.71 51.12 16.87
CA THR A 30 13.26 50.91 18.23
C THR A 30 14.75 51.27 18.31
N ALA A 31 15.54 50.97 17.28
CA ALA A 31 16.94 51.40 17.20
C ALA A 31 17.08 52.94 17.22
N ARG A 32 16.17 53.67 16.53
CA ARG A 32 16.14 55.15 16.59
C ARG A 32 15.75 55.68 17.97
N LEU A 33 14.80 55.05 18.66
CA LEU A 33 14.43 55.43 20.02
C LEU A 33 15.57 55.20 21.03
N LEU A 34 16.30 54.09 20.92
CA LEU A 34 17.48 53.81 21.76
C LEU A 34 18.66 54.75 21.48
N SER A 35 18.80 55.24 20.24
CA SER A 35 19.82 56.26 19.89
C SER A 35 19.53 57.67 20.43
N LEU A 36 18.33 57.91 20.98
CA LEU A 36 17.92 59.19 21.57
C LEU A 36 17.99 59.20 23.11
N SER A 37 18.26 58.07 23.76
CA SER A 37 18.31 57.93 25.23
C SER A 37 19.72 57.85 25.83
N SER A 38 20.79 58.01 25.04
CA SER A 38 22.19 57.87 25.47
C SER A 38 22.98 59.19 25.53
N SER A 39 22.35 60.28 25.98
CA SER A 39 23.00 61.60 26.15
C SER A 39 22.97 62.16 27.58
N SER A 40 23.20 61.32 28.59
CA SER A 40 23.50 61.79 29.96
C SER A 40 24.18 60.74 30.86
N ALA A 41 25.49 60.53 30.70
CA ALA A 41 26.41 60.03 31.76
C ALA A 41 27.87 59.94 31.25
N GLU A 42 28.62 61.04 31.28
CA GLU A 42 30.08 60.99 31.27
C GLU A 42 30.63 61.30 32.66
N SER A 43 31.77 60.67 32.99
CA SER A 43 32.68 60.87 34.15
C SER A 43 32.70 59.72 35.18
N THR A 44 33.62 58.77 35.02
CA THR A 44 34.97 58.84 35.63
C THR A 44 35.86 57.70 35.13
N ALA A 45 37.10 58.01 34.76
CA ALA A 45 38.19 57.06 34.52
C ALA A 45 38.86 56.68 35.88
N GLN A 46 39.85 55.79 36.05
CA GLN A 46 40.78 55.10 35.14
C GLN A 46 41.54 53.99 35.93
N LEU A 47 42.45 53.26 35.27
CA LEU A 47 43.76 52.76 35.80
C LEU A 47 43.81 51.63 36.88
N ILE A 48 44.30 50.43 36.51
CA ILE A 48 45.70 49.94 36.76
C ILE A 48 45.86 48.45 36.37
N SER A 49 47.09 48.09 35.95
CA SER A 49 47.55 46.76 35.55
C SER A 49 48.30 46.01 36.67
N SER A 50 48.48 44.69 36.50
CA SER A 50 49.80 44.01 36.41
C SER A 50 49.89 42.63 37.09
N ASN A 51 50.63 41.74 36.40
CA ASN A 51 51.60 40.72 36.83
C ASN A 51 51.35 39.84 38.08
N GLY A 52 51.72 38.54 37.98
CA GLY A 52 51.88 37.69 39.17
C GLY A 52 52.12 36.21 38.89
N ASN A 53 53.26 35.87 38.29
CA ASN A 53 53.81 34.51 38.19
C ASN A 53 54.05 33.88 39.59
N ASP A 54 53.93 32.55 39.74
CA ASP A 54 55.06 31.62 40.00
C ASP A 54 54.72 30.34 40.81
N THR A 55 55.15 29.18 40.27
CA THR A 55 55.75 28.00 40.98
C THR A 55 54.94 27.21 42.04
N SER A 56 55.20 25.92 42.35
CA SER A 56 55.99 24.82 41.74
C SER A 56 55.74 23.51 42.53
N SER A 57 56.38 22.40 42.12
CA SER A 57 56.75 21.22 42.95
C SER A 57 55.61 20.24 43.30
N ASP A 58 55.79 18.90 43.38
CA ASP A 58 56.82 17.96 42.87
C ASP A 58 56.23 16.52 42.94
N GLY A 59 56.94 15.46 42.51
CA GLY A 59 56.63 14.09 43.00
C GLY A 59 56.60 12.90 42.03
N THR A 60 57.62 12.75 41.18
CA THR A 60 58.29 11.50 40.73
C THR A 60 57.68 10.07 40.93
N GLN A 61 57.73 9.29 39.83
CA GLN A 61 58.12 7.84 39.71
C GLN A 61 57.15 6.76 40.27
N THR A 62 57.01 5.52 39.74
CA THR A 62 57.88 4.57 38.96
C THR A 62 57.05 3.79 37.89
N ILE A 63 57.53 3.47 36.66
CA ILE A 63 58.30 2.25 36.20
C ILE A 63 57.52 0.91 36.46
N ALA A 64 57.27 -0.03 35.53
CA ALA A 64 57.96 -0.45 34.28
C ALA A 64 57.08 -1.13 33.18
N ASP A 65 57.74 -1.48 32.05
CA ASP A 65 57.46 -2.51 31.01
C ASP A 65 56.23 -2.33 30.07
N ALA A 66 56.38 -1.99 28.76
CA ALA A 66 57.07 -2.63 27.62
C ALA A 66 56.27 -3.83 27.01
N VAL A 67 56.07 -3.97 25.69
CA VAL A 67 57.08 -4.16 24.62
C VAL A 67 56.53 -3.91 23.17
N HIS A 68 57.37 -3.31 22.29
CA HIS A 68 57.40 -3.25 20.79
C HIS A 68 56.23 -2.66 19.95
N TYR A 69 56.41 -1.58 19.15
CA TYR A 69 57.17 -1.36 17.86
C TYR A 69 56.38 -1.84 16.61
N ASP A 70 56.25 -1.15 15.47
CA ASP A 70 56.57 0.22 14.97
C ASP A 70 55.65 0.56 13.75
N ASN A 71 55.36 1.78 13.26
CA ASN A 71 55.78 3.18 13.49
C ASN A 71 56.75 3.85 12.46
N TYR A 72 56.26 4.24 11.27
CA TYR A 72 56.84 5.25 10.34
C TYR A 72 55.77 5.70 9.32
N GLY A 73 55.54 6.98 8.97
CA GLY A 73 56.00 8.25 9.54
C GLY A 73 55.72 9.45 8.59
N GLY A 74 55.21 10.58 9.15
CA GLY A 74 55.27 11.95 8.59
C GLY A 74 54.00 12.49 7.89
N SER A 75 53.26 13.49 8.41
CA SER A 75 53.55 14.95 8.57
C SER A 75 53.29 15.76 7.28
N VAL A 76 52.71 16.98 7.21
CA VAL A 76 52.43 18.08 8.17
C VAL A 76 51.08 18.78 7.80
N ASP A 77 50.55 19.56 8.74
CA ASP A 77 49.40 20.49 8.71
C ASP A 77 49.21 21.38 7.46
N GLU A 78 47.94 21.72 7.14
CA GLU A 78 47.48 23.13 7.02
C GLU A 78 45.94 23.25 7.05
N GLU A 79 45.42 24.30 7.69
CA GLU A 79 43.99 24.55 7.91
C GLU A 79 43.56 25.85 7.21
N ALA A 80 42.83 25.77 6.09
CA ALA A 80 42.19 26.94 5.47
C ALA A 80 41.01 26.61 4.51
N THR A 81 39.90 27.32 4.72
CA THR A 81 38.88 27.74 3.73
C THR A 81 38.32 26.72 2.71
N VAL A 82 37.09 26.24 2.97
CA VAL A 82 36.26 25.56 1.95
C VAL A 82 35.50 26.59 1.11
N ASP A 83 35.89 26.71 -0.16
CA ASP A 83 35.28 27.64 -1.11
C ASP A 83 33.99 27.11 -1.77
N ILE A 84 33.04 28.01 -2.01
CA ILE A 84 31.72 27.71 -2.58
C ILE A 84 31.83 27.58 -4.11
N ALA A 85 32.37 26.46 -4.59
CA ALA A 85 32.52 26.19 -6.03
C ALA A 85 32.21 24.75 -6.48
N ASN A 86 31.94 23.81 -5.54
CA ASN A 86 31.91 22.38 -5.87
C ASN A 86 30.50 21.79 -6.12
N GLN A 87 29.42 22.56 -5.97
CA GLN A 87 28.06 22.08 -6.24
C GLN A 87 27.79 21.85 -7.75
N ASP A 88 28.30 22.72 -8.63
CA ASP A 88 28.08 22.60 -10.09
C ASP A 88 28.83 21.41 -10.70
N SER A 89 30.01 21.06 -10.17
CA SER A 89 30.77 19.87 -10.58
C SER A 89 29.99 18.58 -10.33
N ILE A 90 29.38 18.47 -9.14
CA ILE A 90 28.51 17.35 -8.74
C ILE A 90 27.25 17.33 -9.61
N HIS A 91 26.62 18.49 -9.84
CA HIS A 91 25.45 18.60 -10.73
C HIS A 91 25.79 18.16 -12.17
N SER A 92 26.99 18.45 -12.68
CA SER A 92 27.46 17.99 -14.01
C SER A 92 27.62 16.47 -14.09
N SER A 93 28.02 15.82 -12.98
CA SER A 93 28.23 14.37 -12.91
C SER A 93 26.91 13.62 -12.72
N ILE A 94 25.98 14.18 -11.94
CA ILE A 94 24.61 13.68 -11.82
C ILE A 94 23.88 13.83 -13.17
N ARG A 95 24.03 14.97 -13.86
CA ARG A 95 23.45 15.17 -15.19
C ARG A 95 24.03 14.21 -16.23
N ARG A 96 25.34 13.93 -16.19
CA ARG A 96 25.96 12.89 -17.05
C ARG A 96 25.46 11.48 -16.73
N ARG A 97 25.23 11.12 -15.46
CA ARG A 97 24.64 9.82 -15.09
C ARG A 97 23.15 9.73 -15.47
N LEU A 98 22.38 10.81 -15.34
CA LEU A 98 20.99 10.88 -15.82
C LEU A 98 20.91 10.78 -17.35
N VAL A 99 21.83 11.41 -18.08
CA VAL A 99 21.93 11.26 -19.54
C VAL A 99 22.34 9.85 -19.93
N ALA A 100 23.25 9.19 -19.20
CA ALA A 100 23.60 7.78 -19.43
C ALA A 100 22.46 6.81 -19.07
N MET A 101 21.67 7.10 -18.04
CA MET A 101 20.46 6.32 -17.73
C MET A 101 19.36 6.56 -18.77
N SER A 102 19.23 7.79 -19.28
CA SER A 102 18.34 8.13 -20.39
C SER A 102 18.79 7.46 -21.70
N SER A 103 20.10 7.38 -21.97
CA SER A 103 20.60 6.63 -23.12
C SER A 103 20.34 5.14 -22.92
N THR A 104 20.56 4.57 -21.74
CA THR A 104 20.23 3.15 -21.46
C THR A 104 18.72 2.86 -21.61
N ILE A 105 17.85 3.84 -21.35
CA ILE A 105 16.40 3.73 -21.61
C ILE A 105 16.12 3.82 -23.12
N GLN A 106 16.77 4.75 -23.84
CA GLN A 106 16.68 4.84 -25.29
C GLN A 106 17.27 3.62 -25.99
N ASP A 107 18.33 2.99 -25.48
CA ASP A 107 18.93 1.75 -26.03
C ASP A 107 17.97 0.57 -25.85
N ASN A 108 17.17 0.54 -24.78
CA ASN A 108 16.07 -0.41 -24.61
C ASN A 108 14.86 -0.11 -25.51
N GLU A 109 14.61 1.15 -25.88
CA GLU A 109 13.65 1.52 -26.95
C GLU A 109 14.22 1.26 -28.35
N GLN A 110 15.53 1.34 -28.55
CA GLN A 110 16.21 1.02 -29.80
C GLN A 110 16.16 -0.50 -30.04
N LEU A 111 16.36 -1.32 -29.00
CA LEU A 111 16.09 -2.77 -29.03
C LEU A 111 14.62 -3.12 -29.34
N LEU A 112 13.66 -2.23 -29.09
CA LEU A 112 12.26 -2.38 -29.50
C LEU A 112 12.00 -1.96 -30.97
N LEU A 113 12.94 -1.24 -31.59
CA LEU A 113 12.88 -0.81 -32.99
C LEU A 113 13.69 -1.74 -33.92
N ASP A 114 14.89 -2.14 -33.50
CA ASP A 114 15.81 -2.97 -34.29
C ASP A 114 15.34 -4.43 -34.45
N ALA A 115 14.32 -4.85 -33.68
CA ALA A 115 13.58 -6.08 -33.91
C ALA A 115 12.72 -6.06 -35.20
N ASN A 116 12.49 -4.89 -35.82
CA ASN A 116 11.67 -4.73 -37.03
C ASN A 116 12.52 -4.73 -38.32
N ASN A 117 13.40 -5.70 -38.48
CA ASN A 117 14.13 -5.89 -39.73
C ASN A 117 13.26 -6.75 -40.68
N PRO A 118 12.84 -6.25 -41.87
CA PRO A 118 11.82 -6.92 -42.69
C PRO A 118 12.41 -8.14 -43.43
N GLY A 119 12.44 -9.29 -42.74
CA GLY A 119 13.14 -10.48 -43.20
C GLY A 119 12.63 -11.82 -42.64
N ASN A 120 11.42 -11.85 -42.07
CA ASN A 120 10.56 -13.04 -41.87
C ASN A 120 9.20 -12.57 -41.32
N ASP A 121 8.11 -13.27 -41.64
CA ASP A 121 6.76 -12.94 -41.15
C ASP A 121 6.64 -13.21 -39.63
N ASP A 122 6.83 -12.18 -38.80
CA ASP A 122 6.77 -12.29 -37.34
C ASP A 122 5.35 -12.10 -36.77
N ASP A 123 4.56 -13.19 -36.80
CA ASP A 123 3.24 -13.25 -36.13
C ASP A 123 3.38 -13.05 -34.59
N SER A 124 4.55 -13.34 -34.02
CA SER A 124 4.84 -13.21 -32.57
C SER A 124 4.85 -11.76 -32.09
N GLY A 125 5.53 -10.86 -32.81
CA GLY A 125 5.54 -9.41 -32.52
C GLY A 125 4.15 -8.78 -32.61
N VAL A 126 3.31 -9.26 -33.54
CA VAL A 126 1.90 -8.84 -33.66
C VAL A 126 1.09 -9.28 -32.43
N ILE A 127 1.23 -10.53 -31.99
CA ILE A 127 0.53 -11.07 -30.81
C ILE A 127 0.92 -10.33 -29.53
N ILE A 128 2.21 -10.01 -29.33
CA ILE A 128 2.67 -9.21 -28.17
C ILE A 128 1.94 -7.86 -28.10
N ASN A 129 1.61 -7.24 -29.23
CA ASN A 129 0.96 -5.94 -29.28
C ASN A 129 -0.56 -5.98 -28.98
N MET A 130 -1.20 -7.14 -29.13
CA MET A 130 -2.61 -7.33 -28.79
C MET A 130 -2.85 -7.61 -27.29
N MET A 131 -1.80 -7.93 -26.54
CA MET A 131 -1.86 -8.13 -25.08
C MET A 131 -1.50 -6.86 -24.31
N ARG A 132 -2.37 -6.43 -23.37
CA ARG A 132 -2.06 -5.36 -22.40
C ARG A 132 -0.94 -5.78 -21.44
N ARG A 133 -0.24 -4.82 -20.84
CA ARG A 133 0.64 -5.13 -19.70
C ARG A 133 -0.20 -5.23 -18.44
N ALA A 134 0.17 -6.11 -17.51
CA ALA A 134 -0.54 -6.24 -16.23
C ALA A 134 -0.54 -4.94 -15.41
N LYS A 135 0.48 -4.08 -15.59
CA LYS A 135 0.58 -2.76 -14.93
C LYS A 135 -0.23 -1.63 -15.58
N ASP A 136 -0.82 -1.84 -16.76
CA ASP A 136 -1.60 -0.80 -17.45
C ASP A 136 -3.03 -0.74 -16.88
N HIS A 137 -3.60 0.45 -16.67
CA HIS A 137 -5.00 0.64 -16.24
C HIS A 137 -5.98 -0.19 -17.09
N VAL A 138 -6.95 -0.83 -16.45
CA VAL A 138 -7.96 -1.67 -17.11
C VAL A 138 -8.99 -0.80 -17.86
N SER A 139 -9.17 -1.07 -19.15
CA SER A 139 -10.19 -0.46 -20.02
C SER A 139 -11.44 -1.33 -20.06
N PRO A 140 -12.66 -0.75 -20.17
CA PRO A 140 -13.90 -1.50 -20.42
C PRO A 140 -13.83 -2.36 -21.70
N THR A 141 -12.94 -2.04 -22.64
CA THR A 141 -12.76 -2.76 -23.90
C THR A 141 -11.76 -3.91 -23.84
N ASP A 142 -10.99 -4.04 -22.75
CA ASP A 142 -10.00 -5.09 -22.61
C ASP A 142 -10.68 -6.42 -22.24
N VAL A 143 -10.25 -7.51 -22.88
CA VAL A 143 -10.87 -8.83 -22.75
C VAL A 143 -10.07 -9.66 -21.74
N PRO A 144 -10.68 -10.13 -20.63
CA PRO A 144 -10.05 -11.11 -19.75
C PRO A 144 -9.75 -12.41 -20.52
N PHE A 145 -8.53 -12.92 -20.36
CA PHE A 145 -8.06 -14.16 -20.98
C PHE A 145 -7.57 -15.10 -19.88
N LEU A 146 -8.33 -16.13 -19.55
CA LEU A 146 -7.94 -17.13 -18.56
C LEU A 146 -7.09 -18.22 -19.25
N LEU A 147 -5.80 -18.29 -18.90
CA LEU A 147 -4.91 -19.33 -19.40
C LEU A 147 -5.01 -20.58 -18.51
N HIS A 148 -5.46 -21.69 -19.09
CA HIS A 148 -5.49 -22.98 -18.39
C HIS A 148 -4.13 -23.68 -18.52
N ILE A 149 -3.44 -23.85 -17.38
CA ILE A 149 -2.12 -24.49 -17.29
C ILE A 149 -2.25 -25.99 -16.95
N SER A 150 -3.24 -26.30 -16.11
CA SER A 150 -3.62 -27.62 -15.64
C SER A 150 -4.78 -28.18 -16.48
N PRO A 151 -5.00 -29.51 -16.48
CA PRO A 151 -6.14 -30.12 -17.17
C PRO A 151 -7.48 -29.72 -16.53
N ARG A 152 -8.58 -30.03 -17.23
CA ARG A 152 -9.97 -29.83 -16.78
C ARG A 152 -10.34 -30.81 -15.65
N ASP A 153 -9.81 -30.53 -14.47
CA ASP A 153 -10.15 -31.15 -13.20
C ASP A 153 -10.77 -30.08 -12.30
N ILE A 154 -11.81 -30.42 -11.54
CA ILE A 154 -12.44 -29.56 -10.52
C ILE A 154 -11.43 -29.10 -9.46
N THR A 155 -10.34 -29.85 -9.25
CA THR A 155 -9.22 -29.45 -8.37
C THR A 155 -8.21 -28.52 -9.03
N SER A 156 -8.32 -28.17 -10.31
CA SER A 156 -7.43 -27.18 -10.93
C SER A 156 -7.76 -25.77 -10.46
N ALA A 157 -6.75 -25.02 -10.03
CA ALA A 157 -6.91 -23.63 -9.63
C ALA A 157 -7.44 -22.74 -10.78
N SER A 158 -7.15 -23.10 -12.04
CA SER A 158 -7.69 -22.41 -13.22
C SER A 158 -9.18 -22.72 -13.47
N GLU A 159 -9.63 -23.95 -13.20
CA GLU A 159 -11.04 -24.34 -13.31
C GLU A 159 -11.87 -23.74 -12.16
N VAL A 160 -11.31 -23.68 -10.95
CA VAL A 160 -11.88 -22.93 -9.81
C VAL A 160 -12.14 -21.47 -10.19
N MET A 161 -11.14 -20.80 -10.78
CA MET A 161 -11.31 -19.42 -11.21
C MET A 161 -12.39 -19.26 -12.29
N TYR A 162 -12.43 -20.17 -13.27
CA TYR A 162 -13.51 -20.19 -14.27
C TYR A 162 -14.89 -20.33 -13.60
N ASN A 163 -15.01 -21.22 -12.62
CA ASN A 163 -16.25 -21.44 -11.88
C ASN A 163 -16.64 -20.21 -11.07
N ILE A 164 -15.72 -19.53 -10.39
CA ILE A 164 -16.02 -18.27 -9.69
C ILE A 164 -16.48 -17.18 -10.68
N MET A 165 -15.76 -17.02 -11.80
CA MET A 165 -16.09 -16.03 -12.84
C MET A 165 -17.49 -16.24 -13.43
N THR A 166 -17.86 -17.50 -13.72
CA THR A 166 -19.16 -17.82 -14.34
C THR A 166 -20.30 -17.94 -13.34
N GLN A 167 -20.07 -18.60 -12.20
CA GLN A 167 -21.11 -18.91 -11.23
C GLN A 167 -21.36 -17.74 -10.27
N CYS A 168 -20.32 -17.09 -9.73
CA CYS A 168 -20.48 -16.03 -8.73
C CYS A 168 -20.63 -14.64 -9.33
N TYR A 169 -19.93 -14.34 -10.44
CA TYR A 169 -20.01 -13.02 -11.09
C TYR A 169 -20.97 -12.97 -12.29
N GLY A 170 -21.47 -14.11 -12.75
CA GLY A 170 -22.39 -14.20 -13.89
C GLY A 170 -21.74 -13.94 -15.25
N LEU A 171 -20.41 -13.97 -15.35
CA LEU A 171 -19.70 -13.80 -16.61
C LEU A 171 -19.94 -14.99 -17.54
N ILE A 172 -19.89 -14.75 -18.84
CA ILE A 172 -20.04 -15.79 -19.87
C ILE A 172 -18.65 -16.09 -20.44
N GLY A 173 -18.13 -17.28 -20.23
CA GLY A 173 -16.84 -17.72 -20.76
C GLY A 173 -16.99 -18.39 -22.12
N GLN A 174 -16.17 -17.97 -23.09
CA GLN A 174 -15.96 -18.70 -24.33
C GLN A 174 -14.73 -19.60 -24.16
N ARG A 175 -14.95 -20.92 -24.11
CA ARG A 175 -13.87 -21.92 -24.05
C ARG A 175 -13.40 -22.29 -25.45
N TYR A 176 -12.12 -22.64 -25.55
CA TYR A 176 -11.52 -23.37 -26.66
C TYR A 176 -10.70 -24.51 -26.06
N ASP A 177 -11.34 -25.67 -26.05
CA ASP A 177 -11.09 -26.78 -25.12
C ASP A 177 -10.48 -28.01 -25.83
N ASP A 178 -10.34 -27.94 -27.16
CA ASP A 178 -9.78 -29.00 -27.99
C ASP A 178 -8.24 -29.09 -27.88
N ASP A 179 -7.72 -30.32 -27.89
CA ASP A 179 -6.28 -30.60 -28.05
C ASP A 179 -5.75 -30.12 -29.42
N THR A 180 -6.64 -29.77 -30.35
CA THR A 180 -6.30 -29.18 -31.65
C THR A 180 -6.63 -27.70 -31.70
N VAL A 181 -5.74 -26.92 -32.31
CA VAL A 181 -5.84 -25.46 -32.45
C VAL A 181 -6.95 -25.02 -33.43
N ASN A 182 -7.67 -25.97 -34.04
CA ASN A 182 -8.61 -25.72 -35.14
C ASN A 182 -9.76 -24.77 -34.75
N GLU A 183 -10.34 -24.90 -33.55
CA GLU A 183 -11.41 -24.02 -33.08
C GLU A 183 -10.93 -22.56 -32.95
N LEU A 184 -9.70 -22.36 -32.46
CA LEU A 184 -9.07 -21.04 -32.34
C LEU A 184 -8.79 -20.43 -33.72
N LEU A 185 -8.33 -21.22 -34.69
CA LEU A 185 -8.14 -20.76 -36.07
C LEU A 185 -9.46 -20.37 -36.73
N GLU A 186 -10.55 -21.11 -36.49
CA GLU A 186 -11.88 -20.75 -36.99
C GLU A 186 -12.42 -19.48 -36.30
N ALA A 187 -12.21 -19.34 -34.98
CA ALA A 187 -12.55 -18.15 -34.21
C ALA A 187 -11.78 -16.89 -34.70
N LYS A 188 -10.48 -17.03 -35.04
CA LYS A 188 -9.67 -15.96 -35.65
C LYS A 188 -10.27 -15.53 -37.00
N ARG A 189 -10.61 -16.48 -37.88
CA ARG A 189 -11.26 -16.19 -39.19
C ARG A 189 -12.63 -15.51 -39.05
N LYS A 190 -13.38 -15.81 -37.99
CA LYS A 190 -14.70 -15.23 -37.70
C LYS A 190 -14.64 -13.89 -36.96
N ASN A 191 -13.44 -13.40 -36.60
CA ASN A 191 -13.22 -12.22 -35.76
C ASN A 191 -14.18 -12.16 -34.55
N VAL A 192 -14.17 -13.25 -33.77
CA VAL A 192 -15.16 -13.45 -32.69
C VAL A 192 -15.10 -12.38 -31.61
N VAL A 193 -13.91 -11.83 -31.33
CA VAL A 193 -13.71 -10.82 -30.28
C VAL A 193 -14.38 -9.50 -30.67
N ASP A 194 -14.15 -8.96 -31.87
CA ASP A 194 -14.80 -7.72 -32.29
C ASP A 194 -16.33 -7.85 -32.44
N THR A 195 -16.82 -9.07 -32.66
CA THR A 195 -18.22 -9.38 -32.99
C THR A 195 -19.09 -9.73 -31.78
N TYR A 196 -18.56 -10.50 -30.82
CA TYR A 196 -19.33 -11.11 -29.72
C TYR A 196 -18.85 -10.73 -28.30
N PHE A 197 -17.76 -9.98 -28.16
CA PHE A 197 -17.30 -9.57 -26.83
C PHE A 197 -18.27 -8.59 -26.15
N LEU A 198 -18.62 -8.90 -24.90
CA LEU A 198 -19.35 -8.06 -23.97
C LEU A 198 -18.40 -7.54 -22.89
N SER A 199 -18.38 -6.22 -22.70
CA SER A 199 -17.59 -5.58 -21.64
C SER A 199 -18.01 -6.09 -20.25
N THR A 200 -17.03 -6.42 -19.39
CA THR A 200 -17.28 -6.80 -18.00
C THR A 200 -17.89 -5.68 -17.17
N ASP A 201 -17.70 -4.42 -17.58
CA ASP A 201 -18.26 -3.24 -16.93
C ASP A 201 -19.79 -3.15 -17.05
N TYR A 202 -20.38 -3.85 -18.03
CA TYR A 202 -21.80 -3.71 -18.36
C TYR A 202 -22.72 -4.23 -17.23
N HIS A 203 -22.19 -5.04 -16.31
CA HIS A 203 -22.89 -5.45 -15.09
C HIS A 203 -23.14 -4.28 -14.11
N PHE A 204 -22.43 -3.15 -14.22
CA PHE A 204 -22.65 -1.98 -13.37
C PHE A 204 -23.92 -1.19 -13.72
N PHE A 205 -24.35 -1.19 -14.99
CA PHE A 205 -25.48 -0.35 -15.44
C PHE A 205 -26.87 -0.97 -15.22
N ARG A 206 -26.97 -2.20 -14.67
CA ARG A 206 -28.25 -2.89 -14.41
C ARG A 206 -28.64 -3.02 -12.94
N GLY A 207 -28.25 -2.04 -12.12
CA GLY A 207 -29.06 -1.62 -10.97
C GLY A 207 -30.40 -0.97 -11.38
N ILE A 208 -30.58 -0.64 -12.67
CA ILE A 208 -31.83 -0.11 -13.24
C ILE A 208 -32.34 -1.09 -14.32
N ARG A 209 -33.62 -1.46 -14.23
CA ARG A 209 -34.25 -2.51 -15.05
C ARG A 209 -34.37 -2.10 -16.53
N PRO A 210 -34.23 -3.04 -17.48
CA PRO A 210 -34.74 -2.87 -18.84
C PRO A 210 -36.27 -3.07 -18.90
N PRO A 211 -36.94 -2.64 -19.98
CA PRO A 211 -38.38 -2.84 -20.15
C PRO A 211 -38.77 -4.32 -20.17
N GLN A 212 -39.86 -4.65 -19.47
CA GLN A 212 -40.49 -5.97 -19.60
C GLN A 212 -41.13 -6.09 -20.99
N HIS A 213 -40.57 -6.93 -21.86
CA HIS A 213 -41.42 -7.65 -22.80
C HIS A 213 -41.92 -8.91 -22.12
N GLN A 214 -43.19 -8.85 -21.71
CA GLN A 214 -43.92 -10.02 -21.23
C GLN A 214 -44.00 -11.06 -22.33
N GLN A 215 -43.53 -12.29 -22.05
CA GLN A 215 -44.27 -13.46 -22.46
C GLN A 215 -44.19 -14.53 -21.37
N SER A 216 -45.38 -14.93 -20.92
CA SER A 216 -45.58 -15.94 -19.89
C SER A 216 -45.01 -17.29 -20.31
N GLN A 217 -44.17 -17.90 -19.48
CA GLN A 217 -44.07 -19.35 -19.40
C GLN A 217 -43.68 -19.78 -17.98
N ARG A 218 -44.20 -20.95 -17.58
CA ARG A 218 -44.33 -21.36 -16.18
C ARG A 218 -43.00 -21.83 -15.57
N LYS A 219 -42.94 -21.76 -14.23
CA LYS A 219 -41.88 -22.36 -13.41
C LYS A 219 -41.83 -23.87 -13.64
N ASP A 220 -40.67 -24.40 -14.00
CA ASP A 220 -40.32 -25.82 -13.87
C ASP A 220 -38.81 -25.96 -13.57
N HIS A 221 -38.47 -26.19 -12.30
CA HIS A 221 -37.08 -26.25 -11.83
C HIS A 221 -36.36 -27.57 -12.16
N SER A 222 -36.96 -28.50 -12.91
CA SER A 222 -36.42 -29.83 -13.18
C SER A 222 -35.53 -29.96 -14.44
N ASN A 223 -35.35 -28.89 -15.22
CA ASN A 223 -34.78 -28.98 -16.58
C ASN A 223 -33.39 -28.36 -16.77
N ILE A 224 -32.74 -27.80 -15.74
CA ILE A 224 -31.36 -27.28 -15.87
C ILE A 224 -30.35 -28.44 -16.00
N ALA A 225 -30.41 -29.43 -15.11
CA ALA A 225 -29.54 -30.61 -15.16
C ALA A 225 -29.72 -31.43 -16.46
N LYS A 226 -30.97 -31.53 -16.98
CA LYS A 226 -31.24 -32.20 -18.25
C LYS A 226 -30.68 -31.46 -19.46
N ARG A 227 -30.61 -30.11 -19.43
CA ARG A 227 -29.98 -29.32 -20.50
C ARG A 227 -28.45 -29.49 -20.52
N GLN A 228 -27.80 -29.57 -19.36
CA GLN A 228 -26.36 -29.85 -19.26
C GLN A 228 -26.03 -31.27 -19.76
N LEU A 229 -26.85 -32.27 -19.43
CA LEU A 229 -26.68 -33.64 -19.96
C LEU A 229 -26.97 -33.74 -21.48
N GLN A 230 -27.94 -33.00 -22.02
CA GLN A 230 -28.20 -32.96 -23.47
C GLN A 230 -27.16 -32.20 -24.30
N GLN A 231 -26.25 -31.43 -23.69
CA GLN A 231 -25.10 -30.84 -24.39
C GLN A 231 -23.99 -31.85 -24.68
N ARG A 232 -23.93 -33.00 -23.97
CA ARG A 232 -22.93 -34.06 -24.21
C ARG A 232 -23.14 -34.88 -25.49
N GLN A 233 -24.24 -34.71 -26.22
CA GLN A 233 -24.60 -35.56 -27.36
C GLN A 233 -25.24 -34.78 -28.53
N ARG A 234 -24.48 -33.89 -29.19
CA ARG A 234 -24.85 -33.36 -30.52
C ARG A 234 -23.67 -33.44 -31.50
N PRO A 235 -23.85 -34.04 -32.70
CA PRO A 235 -22.86 -33.95 -33.76
C PRO A 235 -22.87 -32.54 -34.41
N MET A 236 -21.77 -32.20 -35.09
CA MET A 236 -21.50 -30.88 -35.67
C MET A 236 -22.60 -30.35 -36.61
N GLN A 237 -23.41 -29.41 -36.12
CA GLN A 237 -24.08 -28.40 -36.95
C GLN A 237 -24.11 -27.06 -36.22
N GLN A 238 -23.32 -26.10 -36.74
CA GLN A 238 -23.35 -24.65 -36.46
C GLN A 238 -23.84 -24.23 -35.07
N GLN A 239 -22.95 -24.29 -34.06
CA GLN A 239 -23.16 -23.48 -32.86
C GLN A 239 -23.14 -22.00 -33.26
N GLN A 240 -24.27 -21.30 -33.11
CA GLN A 240 -24.29 -19.84 -33.13
C GLN A 240 -23.40 -19.36 -31.98
N GLN A 241 -22.33 -18.65 -32.31
CA GLN A 241 -21.42 -18.08 -31.32
C GLN A 241 -22.20 -17.09 -30.46
N GLN A 242 -22.19 -17.32 -29.15
CA GLN A 242 -22.94 -16.49 -28.20
C GLN A 242 -22.06 -15.34 -27.71
N PRO A 243 -22.67 -14.21 -27.29
CA PRO A 243 -21.94 -13.13 -26.66
C PRO A 243 -21.19 -13.61 -25.41
N PHE A 244 -19.93 -13.22 -25.25
CA PHE A 244 -19.05 -13.68 -24.16
C PHE A 244 -18.30 -12.52 -23.50
N HIS A 245 -17.94 -12.70 -22.24
CA HIS A 245 -17.22 -11.72 -21.41
C HIS A 245 -15.73 -12.03 -21.26
N PHE A 246 -15.30 -13.27 -21.46
CA PHE A 246 -13.90 -13.67 -21.38
C PHE A 246 -13.61 -14.90 -22.25
N ILE A 247 -12.33 -15.11 -22.59
CA ILE A 247 -11.85 -16.29 -23.30
C ILE A 247 -11.07 -17.18 -22.33
N ALA A 248 -11.20 -18.50 -22.48
CA ALA A 248 -10.42 -19.47 -21.73
C ALA A 248 -9.89 -20.59 -22.65
N THR A 249 -8.58 -20.89 -22.58
CA THR A 249 -7.96 -21.97 -23.36
C THR A 249 -6.59 -22.36 -22.78
N HIS A 250 -6.06 -23.52 -23.19
CA HIS A 250 -4.70 -23.99 -22.92
C HIS A 250 -3.66 -23.46 -23.92
N HIS A 251 -4.07 -22.82 -25.02
CA HIS A 251 -3.18 -22.38 -26.10
C HIS A 251 -2.92 -20.87 -26.03
N TYR A 252 -1.82 -20.47 -25.39
CA TYR A 252 -1.53 -19.04 -25.13
C TYR A 252 -1.43 -18.19 -26.41
N GLN A 253 -0.63 -18.63 -27.39
CA GLN A 253 -0.31 -17.83 -28.58
C GLN A 253 -1.53 -17.66 -29.49
N GLU A 254 -2.24 -18.75 -29.75
CA GLU A 254 -3.37 -18.77 -30.67
C GLU A 254 -4.61 -18.15 -30.04
N GLY A 255 -4.80 -18.34 -28.73
CA GLY A 255 -5.76 -17.57 -27.93
C GLY A 255 -5.45 -16.07 -27.92
N ALA A 256 -4.18 -15.68 -27.74
CA ALA A 256 -3.77 -14.29 -27.80
C ALA A 256 -3.93 -13.67 -29.20
N SER A 257 -3.84 -14.48 -30.26
CA SER A 257 -4.07 -14.06 -31.65
C SER A 257 -5.52 -13.75 -32.01
N LEU A 258 -6.48 -14.01 -31.10
CA LEU A 258 -7.88 -13.62 -31.24
C LEU A 258 -8.14 -12.14 -30.90
N PHE A 259 -7.25 -11.51 -30.13
CA PHE A 259 -7.43 -10.13 -29.68
C PHE A 259 -7.08 -9.11 -30.76
N THR A 260 -7.69 -7.94 -30.68
CA THR A 260 -7.59 -6.89 -31.71
C THR A 260 -7.09 -5.57 -31.09
N PRO A 261 -6.66 -4.57 -31.89
CA PRO A 261 -6.29 -3.27 -31.36
C PRO A 261 -7.41 -2.57 -30.58
N LYS A 262 -8.68 -2.88 -30.92
CA LYS A 262 -9.91 -2.40 -30.27
C LYS A 262 -10.18 -3.15 -28.97
N HIS A 263 -10.03 -4.48 -28.99
CA HIS A 263 -10.32 -5.39 -27.89
C HIS A 263 -9.08 -6.22 -27.54
N ARG A 264 -8.21 -5.62 -26.71
CA ARG A 264 -6.92 -6.19 -26.32
C ARG A 264 -7.07 -7.17 -25.16
N GLY A 265 -6.27 -8.24 -25.16
CA GLY A 265 -6.32 -9.27 -24.12
C GLY A 265 -5.63 -8.85 -22.82
N ARG A 266 -6.13 -9.36 -21.69
CA ARG A 266 -5.49 -9.33 -20.36
C ARG A 266 -5.40 -10.76 -19.82
N VAL A 267 -4.21 -11.35 -19.91
CA VAL A 267 -4.00 -12.75 -19.52
C VAL A 267 -3.89 -12.91 -18.01
N ILE A 268 -4.71 -13.82 -17.49
CA ILE A 268 -4.78 -14.30 -16.11
C ILE A 268 -4.19 -15.69 -16.12
N ALA A 269 -3.17 -15.94 -15.30
CA ALA A 269 -2.59 -17.27 -15.14
C ALA A 269 -2.46 -17.60 -13.66
N ILE A 270 -3.02 -18.74 -13.26
CA ILE A 270 -2.93 -19.23 -11.90
C ILE A 270 -1.95 -20.38 -11.89
N LEU A 271 -0.78 -20.14 -11.30
CA LEU A 271 0.35 -21.06 -11.33
C LEU A 271 0.19 -22.12 -10.23
N GLU A 272 0.37 -23.37 -10.62
CA GLU A 272 0.51 -24.53 -9.73
C GLU A 272 1.93 -25.07 -9.88
N HIS A 273 2.45 -25.76 -8.85
CA HIS A 273 3.82 -26.30 -8.92
C HIS A 273 3.95 -27.30 -10.07
N PRO A 274 4.99 -27.23 -10.93
CA PRO A 274 5.09 -28.06 -12.12
C PRO A 274 4.95 -29.57 -11.89
N VAL A 275 5.41 -30.10 -10.75
CA VAL A 275 5.22 -31.53 -10.43
C VAL A 275 3.75 -31.86 -10.17
N ILE A 276 3.01 -30.97 -9.50
CA ILE A 276 1.56 -31.10 -9.28
C ILE A 276 0.81 -31.02 -10.61
N VAL A 277 1.20 -30.10 -11.51
CA VAL A 277 0.62 -30.01 -12.86
C VAL A 277 0.82 -31.32 -13.64
N VAL A 278 2.03 -31.88 -13.62
CA VAL A 278 2.35 -33.17 -14.27
C VAL A 278 1.52 -34.31 -13.67
N GLN A 279 1.42 -34.37 -12.34
CA GLN A 279 0.59 -35.36 -11.65
C GLN A 279 -0.88 -35.25 -12.06
N LYS A 280 -1.45 -34.03 -12.05
CA LYS A 280 -2.85 -33.79 -12.48
C LYS A 280 -3.08 -34.17 -13.94
N LYS A 281 -2.15 -33.85 -14.86
CA LYS A 281 -2.23 -34.26 -16.28
C LYS A 281 -2.25 -35.78 -16.44
N PHE A 282 -1.35 -36.47 -15.73
CA PHE A 282 -1.31 -37.94 -15.72
C PHE A 282 -2.61 -38.55 -15.15
N LEU A 283 -3.06 -38.09 -13.98
CA LEU A 283 -4.29 -38.58 -13.35
C LEU A 283 -5.53 -38.34 -14.22
N ALA A 284 -5.64 -37.17 -14.87
CA ALA A 284 -6.72 -36.88 -15.80
C ALA A 284 -6.74 -37.87 -16.96
N ALA A 285 -5.60 -38.12 -17.63
CA ALA A 285 -5.48 -39.09 -18.72
C ALA A 285 -5.80 -40.52 -18.27
N SER A 286 -5.33 -40.93 -17.08
CA SER A 286 -5.59 -42.26 -16.53
C SER A 286 -7.04 -42.46 -16.09
N SER A 287 -7.70 -41.41 -15.55
CA SER A 287 -9.10 -41.49 -15.09
C SER A 287 -10.09 -41.84 -16.20
N SER A 288 -9.82 -41.46 -17.45
CA SER A 288 -10.57 -41.89 -18.65
C SER A 288 -10.54 -43.40 -18.93
N SER A 289 -9.68 -44.17 -18.24
CA SER A 289 -9.53 -45.62 -18.43
C SER A 289 -10.03 -46.47 -17.25
N LEU A 290 -10.35 -45.86 -16.11
CA LEU A 290 -10.65 -46.54 -14.85
C LEU A 290 -12.10 -46.38 -14.41
N HIS A 291 -12.99 -47.21 -14.97
CA HIS A 291 -14.33 -47.40 -14.43
C HIS A 291 -14.34 -48.43 -13.29
N SER A 292 -14.57 -47.92 -12.07
CA SER A 292 -15.13 -48.62 -10.90
C SER A 292 -14.48 -49.94 -10.44
N SER A 293 -13.73 -49.85 -9.34
CA SER A 293 -13.64 -50.92 -8.34
C SER A 293 -13.62 -50.32 -6.94
N SER A 294 -14.70 -50.52 -6.18
CA SER A 294 -14.74 -50.20 -4.75
C SER A 294 -14.07 -51.32 -3.96
N ALA A 295 -12.87 -51.08 -3.41
CA ALA A 295 -12.16 -52.05 -2.57
C ALA A 295 -11.69 -51.38 -1.26
N SER A 296 -12.19 -51.89 -0.13
CA SER A 296 -11.89 -51.40 1.21
C SER A 296 -10.89 -52.33 1.91
N ALA A 297 -9.59 -52.09 1.72
CA ALA A 297 -8.52 -52.65 2.55
C ALA A 297 -7.25 -51.77 2.47
N SER A 298 -6.70 -51.37 3.62
CA SER A 298 -5.54 -50.46 3.69
C SER A 298 -4.32 -50.95 2.92
N ASN A 299 -4.08 -52.26 2.89
CA ASN A 299 -2.94 -52.85 2.20
C ASN A 299 -3.13 -52.91 0.67
N GLN A 300 -4.38 -52.92 0.17
CA GLN A 300 -4.63 -52.84 -1.28
C GLN A 300 -4.44 -51.41 -1.79
N GLN A 301 -4.89 -50.41 -1.03
CA GLN A 301 -4.70 -48.99 -1.40
C GLN A 301 -3.23 -48.62 -1.59
N GLN A 302 -2.34 -49.10 -0.71
CA GLN A 302 -0.91 -48.80 -0.83
C GLN A 302 -0.26 -49.48 -2.05
N LEU A 303 -0.63 -50.73 -2.34
CA LEU A 303 -0.20 -51.44 -3.56
C LEU A 303 -0.72 -50.77 -4.85
N GLU A 304 -1.96 -50.28 -4.86
CA GLU A 304 -2.52 -49.52 -5.99
C GLU A 304 -1.80 -48.18 -6.17
N GLN A 305 -1.49 -47.47 -5.07
CA GLN A 305 -0.81 -46.19 -5.09
C GLN A 305 0.66 -46.31 -5.57
N ASP A 306 1.37 -47.35 -5.14
CA ASP A 306 2.73 -47.67 -5.62
C ASP A 306 2.72 -48.03 -7.12
N ALA A 307 1.74 -48.83 -7.58
CA ALA A 307 1.60 -49.15 -9.00
C ALA A 307 1.27 -47.91 -9.87
N LEU A 308 0.43 -47.01 -9.36
CA LEU A 308 0.10 -45.73 -10.03
C LEU A 308 1.33 -44.80 -10.11
N LEU A 309 2.19 -44.85 -9.09
CA LEU A 309 3.44 -44.11 -9.03
C LEU A 309 4.48 -44.65 -10.04
N GLU A 310 4.59 -45.96 -10.21
CA GLU A 310 5.40 -46.56 -11.29
C GLU A 310 4.89 -46.16 -12.68
N GLN A 311 3.57 -46.18 -12.90
CA GLN A 311 2.98 -45.74 -14.16
C GLN A 311 3.27 -44.25 -14.46
N LEU A 312 3.26 -43.37 -13.46
CA LEU A 312 3.66 -41.98 -13.61
C LEU A 312 5.15 -41.86 -14.03
N ILE A 313 6.04 -42.65 -13.41
CA ILE A 313 7.48 -42.66 -13.75
C ILE A 313 7.69 -43.15 -15.19
N GLN A 314 6.95 -44.19 -15.62
CA GLN A 314 6.98 -44.69 -17.00
C GLN A 314 6.46 -43.63 -17.97
N HIS A 315 5.35 -42.96 -17.65
CA HIS A 315 4.79 -41.87 -18.45
C HIS A 315 5.80 -40.73 -18.63
N VAL A 316 6.43 -40.23 -17.56
CA VAL A 316 7.43 -39.14 -17.61
C VAL A 316 8.76 -39.54 -18.29
N ASN A 317 9.03 -40.85 -18.43
CA ASN A 317 10.13 -41.37 -19.23
C ASN A 317 9.77 -41.70 -20.68
N SER A 318 8.49 -41.70 -21.04
CA SER A 318 8.05 -42.02 -22.40
C SER A 318 8.47 -40.96 -23.43
N THR A 319 8.60 -41.37 -24.69
CA THR A 319 8.89 -40.47 -25.83
C THR A 319 7.73 -39.52 -26.16
N ASN A 320 6.56 -39.72 -25.57
CA ASN A 320 5.36 -38.92 -25.81
C ASN A 320 5.15 -37.88 -24.69
N TYR A 321 6.05 -37.83 -23.70
CA TYR A 321 5.98 -36.89 -22.60
C TYR A 321 6.45 -35.50 -23.03
N ILE A 322 5.54 -34.51 -22.96
CA ILE A 322 5.83 -33.11 -23.26
C ILE A 322 6.32 -32.43 -21.99
N ASP A 323 7.64 -32.27 -21.90
CA ASP A 323 8.32 -31.53 -20.84
C ASP A 323 8.08 -30.01 -20.94
N ASN A 324 8.16 -29.31 -19.81
CA ASN A 324 8.18 -27.84 -19.76
C ASN A 324 7.04 -27.16 -20.54
N THR A 325 5.81 -27.68 -20.38
CA THR A 325 4.67 -27.26 -21.21
C THR A 325 4.40 -25.75 -21.14
N LEU A 326 4.53 -25.12 -19.96
CA LEU A 326 4.23 -23.69 -19.81
C LEU A 326 5.27 -22.84 -20.54
N THR A 327 6.55 -23.18 -20.42
CA THR A 327 7.64 -22.50 -21.13
C THR A 327 7.43 -22.61 -22.63
N ARG A 328 7.22 -23.83 -23.15
CA ARG A 328 6.96 -24.10 -24.58
C ARG A 328 5.79 -23.30 -25.13
N MET A 329 4.68 -23.26 -24.38
CA MET A 329 3.46 -22.57 -24.74
C MET A 329 3.66 -21.05 -24.83
N ILE A 330 4.39 -20.46 -23.89
CA ILE A 330 4.65 -19.00 -23.91
C ILE A 330 5.73 -18.67 -24.96
N SER A 331 6.77 -19.49 -25.14
CA SER A 331 7.83 -19.27 -26.13
C SER A 331 7.51 -19.75 -27.56
N ASN A 332 6.28 -20.20 -27.81
CA ASN A 332 5.84 -20.78 -29.09
C ASN A 332 6.79 -21.89 -29.62
N THR A 333 7.28 -22.76 -28.75
CA THR A 333 8.30 -23.76 -29.09
C THR A 333 7.70 -25.17 -29.13
N PRO A 334 7.33 -25.70 -30.32
CA PRO A 334 6.65 -26.99 -30.43
C PRO A 334 7.53 -28.16 -29.96
N TYR A 335 6.89 -29.22 -29.47
CA TYR A 335 7.55 -30.49 -29.21
C TYR A 335 7.85 -31.22 -30.55
N PRO A 336 8.99 -31.91 -30.74
CA PRO A 336 10.04 -32.24 -29.77
C PRO A 336 11.23 -31.26 -29.73
N THR A 337 11.11 -30.04 -30.28
CA THR A 337 12.22 -29.07 -30.37
C THR A 337 12.88 -28.84 -29.00
N PRO A 338 14.22 -28.92 -28.88
CA PRO A 338 14.90 -28.69 -27.60
C PRO A 338 14.67 -27.27 -27.04
N LEU A 339 14.46 -27.16 -25.73
CA LEU A 339 14.37 -25.86 -25.06
C LEU A 339 15.75 -25.32 -24.69
N THR A 340 15.98 -24.04 -25.02
CA THR A 340 17.20 -23.29 -24.69
C THR A 340 16.92 -22.28 -23.56
N GLU A 341 17.98 -21.72 -22.98
CA GLU A 341 17.85 -20.64 -22.00
C GLU A 341 17.18 -19.39 -22.61
N ASP A 342 17.29 -19.17 -23.91
CA ASP A 342 16.70 -18.01 -24.60
C ASP A 342 15.17 -18.15 -24.75
N HIS A 343 14.66 -19.37 -25.00
CA HIS A 343 13.22 -19.65 -24.91
C HIS A 343 12.68 -19.35 -23.51
N PHE A 344 13.44 -19.72 -22.47
CA PHE A 344 13.10 -19.38 -21.08
C PHE A 344 13.16 -17.87 -20.80
N LYS A 345 14.19 -17.14 -21.26
CA LYS A 345 14.28 -15.67 -21.12
C LYS A 345 13.08 -14.98 -21.77
N TYR A 346 12.68 -15.41 -22.96
CA TYR A 346 11.51 -14.87 -23.65
C TYR A 346 10.22 -15.19 -22.88
N ALA A 347 9.99 -16.44 -22.48
CA ALA A 347 8.81 -16.82 -21.69
C ALA A 347 8.71 -16.03 -20.37
N ARG A 348 9.85 -15.86 -19.69
CA ARG A 348 10.00 -15.02 -18.49
C ARG A 348 9.65 -13.54 -18.77
N MET A 349 10.17 -12.95 -19.84
CA MET A 349 9.87 -11.56 -20.22
C MET A 349 8.37 -11.34 -20.46
N ILE A 350 7.72 -12.27 -21.14
CA ILE A 350 6.28 -12.23 -21.40
C ILE A 350 5.48 -12.38 -20.10
N LEU A 351 5.85 -13.33 -19.24
CA LEU A 351 5.23 -13.54 -17.92
C LEU A 351 5.33 -12.27 -17.04
N GLU A 352 6.50 -11.65 -16.96
CA GLU A 352 6.72 -10.44 -16.13
C GLU A 352 5.91 -9.23 -16.59
N ASN A 353 5.70 -9.07 -17.89
CA ASN A 353 5.09 -7.86 -18.45
C ASN A 353 3.59 -7.99 -18.70
N LYS A 354 3.11 -9.14 -19.17
CA LYS A 354 1.73 -9.30 -19.69
C LYS A 354 0.78 -9.98 -18.70
N PHE A 355 1.28 -10.84 -17.81
CA PHE A 355 0.44 -11.74 -17.04
C PHE A 355 0.01 -11.15 -15.69
N LEU A 356 -1.28 -11.23 -15.40
CA LEU A 356 -1.80 -11.16 -14.04
C LEU A 356 -1.62 -12.54 -13.39
N ILE A 357 -0.74 -12.62 -12.39
CA ILE A 357 -0.37 -13.89 -11.77
C ILE A 357 -1.25 -14.16 -10.53
N GLY A 358 -1.76 -15.38 -10.47
CA GLY A 358 -2.30 -16.04 -9.28
C GLY A 358 -1.46 -17.25 -8.88
N MET A 359 -1.62 -17.75 -7.65
CA MET A 359 -1.00 -18.99 -7.17
C MET A 359 -2.08 -19.94 -6.65
N GLY A 360 -2.08 -21.17 -7.16
CA GLY A 360 -3.11 -22.17 -6.79
C GLY A 360 -3.07 -22.63 -5.34
N TYR A 361 -1.93 -22.47 -4.64
CA TYR A 361 -1.82 -22.79 -3.21
C TYR A 361 -2.43 -21.70 -2.30
N ASP A 362 -2.51 -20.44 -2.78
CA ASP A 362 -3.09 -19.30 -2.06
C ASP A 362 -4.12 -18.61 -2.95
N MET A 363 -5.23 -19.32 -3.16
CA MET A 363 -6.36 -18.82 -3.93
C MET A 363 -7.07 -17.65 -3.22
N ASP A 364 -6.98 -17.55 -1.89
CA ASP A 364 -7.52 -16.43 -1.11
C ASP A 364 -6.81 -15.11 -1.46
N GLU A 365 -5.47 -15.08 -1.48
CA GLU A 365 -4.72 -13.91 -1.95
C GLU A 365 -4.91 -13.69 -3.46
N THR A 366 -4.94 -14.75 -4.26
CA THR A 366 -5.16 -14.70 -5.72
C THR A 366 -6.46 -14.01 -6.09
N LEU A 367 -7.57 -14.38 -5.45
CA LEU A 367 -8.88 -13.83 -5.74
C LEU A 367 -9.03 -12.44 -5.13
N TYR A 368 -9.05 -12.36 -3.79
CA TYR A 368 -9.53 -11.18 -3.06
C TYR A 368 -8.56 -10.00 -3.09
N LYS A 369 -7.24 -10.25 -3.15
CA LYS A 369 -6.21 -9.20 -3.06
C LYS A 369 -5.64 -8.81 -4.43
N ARG A 370 -6.08 -9.46 -5.52
CA ARG A 370 -5.55 -9.27 -6.89
C ARG A 370 -6.66 -9.25 -7.92
N ILE A 371 -7.14 -10.41 -8.37
CA ILE A 371 -7.97 -10.49 -9.59
C ILE A 371 -9.29 -9.73 -9.41
N LYS A 372 -9.94 -9.87 -8.25
CA LYS A 372 -11.18 -9.17 -7.92
C LYS A 372 -11.01 -7.65 -7.90
N LEU A 373 -9.92 -7.15 -7.32
CA LEU A 373 -9.61 -5.71 -7.26
C LEU A 373 -9.22 -5.14 -8.64
N TYR A 374 -8.54 -5.94 -9.46
CA TYR A 374 -8.01 -5.54 -10.76
C TYR A 374 -9.09 -5.37 -11.83
N PHE A 375 -10.05 -6.31 -11.91
CA PHE A 375 -11.20 -6.21 -12.82
C PHE A 375 -12.46 -5.60 -12.16
N GLY A 376 -12.42 -5.33 -10.85
CA GLY A 376 -13.52 -4.72 -10.10
C GLY A 376 -14.75 -5.60 -9.95
N TRP A 377 -14.59 -6.92 -10.08
CA TRP A 377 -15.67 -7.90 -9.98
C TRP A 377 -16.22 -8.02 -8.55
N SER A 378 -17.47 -8.45 -8.46
CA SER A 378 -18.18 -8.74 -7.22
C SER A 378 -19.22 -9.83 -7.45
N GLU A 379 -19.57 -10.54 -6.39
CA GLU A 379 -20.69 -11.49 -6.41
C GLU A 379 -21.99 -10.80 -6.83
N LEU A 380 -22.86 -11.56 -7.50
CA LEU A 380 -24.24 -11.15 -7.73
C LEU A 380 -25.00 -11.05 -6.40
N GLU A 381 -25.97 -10.13 -6.31
CA GLU A 381 -26.73 -9.87 -5.07
C GLU A 381 -27.46 -11.11 -4.53
N ASP A 382 -27.88 -12.02 -5.41
CA ASP A 382 -28.55 -13.29 -5.09
C ASP A 382 -27.57 -14.43 -4.73
N LYS A 383 -26.25 -14.17 -4.75
CA LYS A 383 -25.18 -15.16 -4.59
C LYS A 383 -24.10 -14.77 -3.57
N SER A 384 -24.47 -14.01 -2.55
CA SER A 384 -23.57 -13.65 -1.46
C SER A 384 -22.97 -14.89 -0.80
N GLY A 385 -21.63 -14.97 -0.78
CA GLY A 385 -20.87 -16.10 -0.22
C GLY A 385 -20.50 -17.21 -1.21
N CYS A 386 -20.90 -17.11 -2.48
CA CYS A 386 -20.55 -18.05 -3.56
C CYS A 386 -19.04 -18.24 -3.73
N GLU A 387 -18.25 -17.17 -3.65
CA GLU A 387 -16.78 -17.23 -3.71
C GLU A 387 -16.24 -18.14 -2.60
N ALA A 388 -16.72 -17.94 -1.37
CA ALA A 388 -16.31 -18.72 -0.21
C ALA A 388 -16.81 -20.17 -0.28
N GLU A 389 -18.02 -20.42 -0.80
CA GLU A 389 -18.57 -21.77 -0.99
C GLU A 389 -17.70 -22.59 -1.97
N ILE A 390 -17.40 -22.03 -3.15
CA ILE A 390 -16.54 -22.70 -4.15
C ILE A 390 -15.15 -22.93 -3.57
N MET A 391 -14.58 -21.93 -2.89
CA MET A 391 -13.25 -22.02 -2.27
C MET A 391 -13.17 -23.07 -1.14
N ASN A 392 -14.19 -23.16 -0.28
CA ASN A 392 -14.26 -24.14 0.79
C ASN A 392 -14.63 -25.55 0.30
N SER A 393 -15.19 -25.68 -0.90
CA SER A 393 -15.44 -26.98 -1.54
C SER A 393 -14.17 -27.66 -2.05
N LEU A 394 -13.03 -26.95 -2.07
CA LEU A 394 -11.74 -27.51 -2.46
C LEU A 394 -11.12 -28.35 -1.35
N PRO A 395 -10.38 -29.43 -1.68
CA PRO A 395 -9.55 -30.13 -0.72
C PRO A 395 -8.54 -29.14 -0.09
N ASN A 396 -8.57 -28.97 1.23
CA ASN A 396 -7.81 -27.97 1.96
C ASN A 396 -6.30 -27.97 1.59
N THR A 397 -5.84 -26.94 0.89
CA THR A 397 -4.40 -26.71 0.65
C THR A 397 -3.67 -26.13 1.87
N LYS A 398 -4.41 -25.77 2.92
CA LYS A 398 -3.87 -25.26 4.19
C LYS A 398 -3.27 -26.41 5.01
N ILE A 399 -2.00 -26.72 4.71
CA ILE A 399 -1.13 -27.55 5.55
C ILE A 399 -1.09 -26.93 6.95
N ASN A 400 -1.78 -27.56 7.91
CA ASN A 400 -1.58 -27.43 9.36
C ASN A 400 -2.46 -28.42 10.15
N ASP A 401 -3.63 -28.82 9.63
CA ASP A 401 -4.49 -29.80 10.31
C ASP A 401 -4.15 -31.24 9.91
N ALA A 402 -3.50 -31.98 10.81
CA ALA A 402 -3.20 -33.41 10.69
C ALA A 402 -4.45 -34.32 10.83
N SER A 403 -5.62 -33.86 10.37
CA SER A 403 -6.92 -34.49 10.62
C SER A 403 -7.93 -34.25 9.49
N SER A 404 -7.55 -34.55 8.24
CA SER A 404 -8.53 -34.86 7.20
C SER A 404 -8.08 -36.06 6.36
N SER A 405 -8.76 -37.20 6.55
CA SER A 405 -8.43 -38.50 5.94
C SER A 405 -8.76 -38.62 4.44
N LEU A 406 -9.17 -37.52 3.79
CA LEU A 406 -9.53 -37.48 2.36
C LEU A 406 -8.41 -36.88 1.49
N LEU A 407 -7.55 -36.01 2.03
CA LEU A 407 -6.41 -35.42 1.29
C LEU A 407 -5.31 -36.43 0.93
N ALA A 408 -5.25 -37.56 1.64
CA ALA A 408 -4.33 -38.66 1.33
C ALA A 408 -4.55 -39.27 -0.07
N SER A 409 -5.70 -39.01 -0.71
CA SER A 409 -6.08 -39.58 -2.01
C SER A 409 -5.57 -38.81 -3.24
N SER A 410 -5.11 -37.55 -3.08
CA SER A 410 -4.78 -36.68 -4.22
C SER A 410 -3.29 -36.30 -4.36
N VAL A 411 -2.42 -36.74 -3.45
CA VAL A 411 -0.96 -36.51 -3.54
C VAL A 411 -0.28 -37.84 -3.86
N LEU A 412 0.08 -38.03 -5.12
CA LEU A 412 0.77 -39.24 -5.60
C LEU A 412 2.28 -39.16 -5.38
N VAL A 413 2.84 -37.95 -5.41
CA VAL A 413 4.29 -37.72 -5.26
C VAL A 413 4.55 -36.84 -4.04
N GLU A 414 5.14 -37.43 -3.00
CA GLU A 414 5.59 -36.69 -1.80
C GLU A 414 6.61 -35.61 -2.16
N GLU A 415 6.44 -34.41 -1.61
CA GLU A 415 7.34 -33.27 -1.84
C GLU A 415 8.76 -33.60 -1.35
N GLY A 416 9.77 -33.29 -2.16
CA GLY A 416 11.15 -33.58 -1.80
C GLY A 416 11.52 -35.08 -1.84
N SER A 417 10.66 -35.95 -2.36
CA SER A 417 11.02 -37.34 -2.67
C SER A 417 12.04 -37.45 -3.82
N LYS A 418 12.56 -38.67 -4.08
CA LYS A 418 13.42 -38.94 -5.25
C LYS A 418 12.67 -38.70 -6.57
N ILE A 419 11.39 -39.04 -6.60
CA ILE A 419 10.51 -38.95 -7.78
C ILE A 419 10.12 -37.49 -8.04
N TRP A 420 9.83 -36.72 -6.99
CA TRP A 420 9.65 -35.27 -7.07
C TRP A 420 10.84 -34.59 -7.74
N ARG A 421 12.07 -34.83 -7.24
CA ARG A 421 13.30 -34.28 -7.85
C ARG A 421 13.57 -34.79 -9.27
N PHE A 422 13.08 -35.98 -9.63
CA PHE A 422 13.17 -36.48 -11.00
C PHE A 422 12.24 -35.70 -11.95
N ILE A 423 10.97 -35.51 -11.59
CA ILE A 423 10.00 -34.73 -12.37
C ILE A 423 10.41 -33.25 -12.44
N GLN A 424 10.92 -32.66 -11.35
CA GLN A 424 11.48 -31.30 -11.36
C GLN A 424 12.63 -31.14 -12.36
N ARG A 425 13.55 -32.11 -12.46
CA ARG A 425 14.67 -32.05 -13.40
C ARG A 425 14.25 -32.20 -14.86
N LYS A 426 13.20 -32.98 -15.13
CA LYS A 426 12.57 -33.05 -16.47
C LYS A 426 11.92 -31.72 -16.84
N ASN A 427 11.33 -31.00 -15.88
CA ASN A 427 10.62 -29.73 -16.09
C ASN A 427 11.40 -28.51 -15.56
N LEU A 428 12.72 -28.46 -15.83
CA LEU A 428 13.64 -27.45 -15.29
C LEU A 428 13.23 -26.00 -15.62
N TYR A 429 12.77 -25.72 -16.84
CA TYR A 429 12.40 -24.37 -17.26
C TYR A 429 11.06 -23.93 -16.67
N ASP A 430 10.08 -24.84 -16.59
CA ASP A 430 8.82 -24.55 -15.89
C ASP A 430 9.06 -24.35 -14.39
N MET A 431 10.01 -25.06 -13.78
CA MET A 431 10.45 -24.80 -12.40
C MET A 431 11.07 -23.40 -12.23
N LYS A 432 11.97 -22.98 -13.14
CA LYS A 432 12.51 -21.60 -13.15
C LYS A 432 11.40 -20.56 -13.32
N LEU A 433 10.46 -20.81 -14.22
CA LEU A 433 9.37 -19.90 -14.58
C LEU A 433 8.35 -19.79 -13.44
N TYR A 434 8.01 -20.89 -12.78
CA TYR A 434 7.19 -20.93 -11.57
C TYR A 434 7.82 -20.13 -10.42
N ALA A 435 9.12 -20.32 -10.15
CA ALA A 435 9.84 -19.56 -9.13
C ALA A 435 9.84 -18.04 -9.42
N ARG A 436 9.97 -17.64 -10.69
CA ARG A 436 9.80 -16.22 -11.08
C ARG A 436 8.35 -15.77 -10.95
N GLY A 437 7.39 -16.62 -11.28
CA GLY A 437 5.96 -16.42 -11.04
C GLY A 437 5.62 -16.09 -9.59
N MET A 438 6.19 -16.82 -8.61
CA MET A 438 6.04 -16.52 -7.18
C MET A 438 6.56 -15.12 -6.81
N SER A 439 7.69 -14.70 -7.38
CA SER A 439 8.24 -13.35 -7.19
C SER A 439 7.33 -12.28 -7.82
N ILE A 440 6.87 -12.48 -9.06
CA ILE A 440 5.93 -11.56 -9.74
C ILE A 440 4.62 -11.45 -8.96
N PHE A 441 4.08 -12.59 -8.49
CA PHE A 441 2.92 -12.64 -7.61
C PHE A 441 3.15 -11.72 -6.42
N ALA A 442 4.08 -12.04 -5.52
CA ALA A 442 4.25 -11.28 -4.29
C ALA A 442 4.52 -9.76 -4.52
N ASP A 443 5.16 -9.37 -5.63
CA ASP A 443 5.31 -7.97 -6.05
C ASP A 443 4.02 -7.29 -6.58
N GLN A 444 3.19 -8.01 -7.33
CA GLN A 444 2.02 -7.45 -8.04
C GLN A 444 0.97 -6.85 -7.10
N LYS A 445 0.82 -7.38 -5.88
CA LYS A 445 -0.18 -6.98 -4.87
C LYS A 445 -0.23 -5.47 -4.58
N MET A 446 0.93 -4.80 -4.57
CA MET A 446 1.05 -3.37 -4.26
C MET A 446 1.29 -2.51 -5.50
N ARG A 447 1.39 -3.11 -6.70
CA ARG A 447 1.79 -2.44 -7.95
C ARG A 447 0.75 -2.48 -9.07
N LEU A 448 -0.17 -3.45 -9.05
CA LEU A 448 -1.22 -3.55 -10.06
C LEU A 448 -2.24 -2.40 -9.90
N PRO A 449 -2.69 -1.75 -10.99
CA PRO A 449 -3.76 -0.78 -10.92
C PRO A 449 -5.05 -1.43 -10.40
N VAL A 450 -5.78 -0.69 -9.56
CA VAL A 450 -7.09 -1.08 -9.07
C VAL A 450 -8.16 -0.64 -10.08
N HIS A 451 -9.22 -1.42 -10.24
CA HIS A 451 -10.31 -1.09 -11.16
C HIS A 451 -10.98 0.24 -10.78
N TYR A 452 -11.40 1.04 -11.76
CA TYR A 452 -11.97 2.37 -11.48
C TYR A 452 -13.25 2.26 -10.63
N SER A 453 -14.07 1.20 -10.78
CA SER A 453 -15.28 1.01 -9.97
C SER A 453 -14.99 0.68 -8.50
N VAL A 454 -13.83 0.08 -8.20
CA VAL A 454 -13.34 -0.12 -6.83
C VAL A 454 -12.82 1.23 -6.31
N ARG A 455 -12.01 1.93 -7.10
CA ARG A 455 -11.47 3.25 -6.75
C ARG A 455 -12.57 4.28 -6.46
N GLN A 456 -13.66 4.29 -7.22
CA GLN A 456 -14.81 5.17 -6.97
C GLN A 456 -15.51 4.86 -5.64
N ARG A 457 -15.62 3.58 -5.25
CA ARG A 457 -16.15 3.19 -3.93
C ARG A 457 -15.24 3.62 -2.78
N GLU A 458 -13.92 3.49 -2.94
CA GLU A 458 -12.93 3.99 -1.98
C GLU A 458 -13.05 5.52 -1.80
N VAL A 459 -13.10 6.27 -2.90
CA VAL A 459 -13.28 7.74 -2.89
C VAL A 459 -14.61 8.11 -2.23
N ALA A 460 -15.71 7.43 -2.57
CA ALA A 460 -17.03 7.72 -1.99
C ALA A 460 -17.07 7.48 -0.46
N ALA A 461 -16.43 6.42 0.03
CA ALA A 461 -16.29 6.18 1.47
C ALA A 461 -15.50 7.31 2.16
N VAL A 462 -14.42 7.79 1.54
CA VAL A 462 -13.62 8.92 2.03
C VAL A 462 -14.39 10.24 2.00
N GLN A 463 -15.17 10.51 0.93
CA GLN A 463 -16.02 11.70 0.85
C GLN A 463 -17.10 11.71 1.94
N SER A 464 -17.80 10.57 2.11
CA SER A 464 -18.83 10.43 3.15
C SER A 464 -18.27 10.55 4.57
N ALA A 465 -17.07 10.04 4.85
CA ALA A 465 -16.51 10.03 6.20
C ALA A 465 -15.86 11.37 6.59
N PHE A 466 -15.26 12.10 5.65
CA PHE A 466 -14.51 13.33 5.96
C PHE A 466 -15.17 14.62 5.47
N PHE A 467 -15.90 14.63 4.35
CA PHE A 467 -16.30 15.88 3.68
C PHE A 467 -17.82 16.13 3.66
N ASP A 468 -18.63 15.15 3.26
CA ASP A 468 -20.07 15.34 2.94
C ASP A 468 -20.96 15.38 4.20
N GLY A 469 -20.69 16.33 5.10
CA GLY A 469 -21.25 16.31 6.45
C GLY A 469 -20.70 15.16 7.30
N GLY A 470 -19.49 14.70 6.96
CA GLY A 470 -18.79 13.57 7.58
C GLY A 470 -18.44 13.77 9.06
N ASN A 471 -17.69 12.82 9.60
CA ASN A 471 -17.56 12.62 11.04
C ASN A 471 -16.45 13.46 11.69
N LEU A 472 -15.59 14.10 10.88
CA LEU A 472 -14.52 15.01 11.32
C LEU A 472 -14.81 16.45 10.91
N ARG A 473 -14.73 17.38 11.88
CA ARG A 473 -14.77 18.82 11.59
C ARG A 473 -13.55 19.30 10.83
N SER A 474 -13.72 20.36 10.06
CA SER A 474 -12.60 20.99 9.37
C SER A 474 -11.77 21.85 10.33
N VAL A 475 -10.45 21.87 10.16
CA VAL A 475 -9.54 22.64 11.03
C VAL A 475 -9.79 24.15 10.93
N GLU A 476 -10.27 24.61 9.75
CA GLU A 476 -10.65 26.00 9.48
C GLU A 476 -11.96 26.42 10.20
N GLU A 477 -12.78 25.47 10.69
CA GLU A 477 -14.00 25.77 11.48
C GLU A 477 -13.65 26.03 12.95
N PHE A 478 -14.38 26.94 13.60
CA PHE A 478 -14.27 27.16 15.05
C PHE A 478 -14.49 25.85 15.83
N ARG A 479 -13.73 25.63 16.91
CA ARG A 479 -13.85 24.44 17.75
C ARG A 479 -15.04 24.58 18.68
N GLU A 480 -15.94 23.62 18.66
CA GLU A 480 -17.04 23.53 19.63
C GLU A 480 -16.62 22.68 20.85
N ASP A 481 -17.17 22.97 22.03
CA ASP A 481 -16.84 22.22 23.26
C ASP A 481 -17.27 20.74 23.18
N SER A 482 -18.22 20.41 22.29
CA SER A 482 -18.65 19.05 21.96
C SER A 482 -17.69 18.29 21.04
N ASP A 483 -16.65 18.94 20.49
CA ASP A 483 -15.69 18.31 19.58
C ASP A 483 -14.70 17.41 20.33
N ILE A 484 -14.72 16.11 20.01
CA ILE A 484 -13.86 15.11 20.66
C ILE A 484 -12.52 14.99 19.90
N PRO A 485 -11.37 15.21 20.57
CA PRO A 485 -10.06 14.93 19.99
C PRO A 485 -9.91 13.53 19.41
N PHE A 486 -9.50 13.45 18.14
CA PHE A 486 -9.19 12.19 17.44
C PHE A 486 -7.71 12.16 17.06
N PHE A 487 -6.93 11.32 17.73
CA PHE A 487 -5.53 11.08 17.37
C PHE A 487 -5.44 9.98 16.31
N TRP A 488 -5.16 10.35 15.06
CA TRP A 488 -4.70 9.38 14.07
C TRP A 488 -3.25 9.03 14.37
N HIS A 489 -3.06 7.87 15.00
CA HIS A 489 -1.76 7.37 15.44
C HIS A 489 -1.04 6.66 14.29
N ILE A 490 0.04 7.29 13.81
CA ILE A 490 0.93 6.70 12.82
C ILE A 490 1.97 5.81 13.54
N PRO A 491 2.08 4.51 13.20
CA PRO A 491 3.03 3.61 13.85
C PRO A 491 4.47 4.13 13.80
N LYS A 492 5.12 4.13 14.97
CA LYS A 492 6.51 4.63 15.17
C LYS A 492 6.73 6.13 14.89
N ALA A 493 5.67 6.94 14.85
CA ALA A 493 5.73 8.41 14.88
C ALA A 493 5.42 8.96 16.30
N SER A 494 6.24 8.59 17.28
CA SER A 494 6.18 9.06 18.69
C SER A 494 4.85 8.80 19.45
N GLY A 495 3.97 7.94 18.93
CA GLY A 495 2.63 7.73 19.49
C GLY A 495 2.54 7.28 20.95
N THR A 496 3.53 6.52 21.47
CA THR A 496 3.58 6.17 22.90
C THR A 496 3.79 7.42 23.77
N THR A 497 4.75 8.27 23.42
CA THR A 497 5.02 9.53 24.12
C THR A 497 3.79 10.45 24.08
N VAL A 498 3.07 10.51 22.95
CA VAL A 498 1.81 11.26 22.85
C VAL A 498 0.75 10.71 23.79
N LYS A 499 0.55 9.38 23.77
CA LYS A 499 -0.40 8.68 24.65
C LYS A 499 -0.14 8.94 26.14
N GLU A 500 1.12 8.86 26.57
CA GLU A 500 1.53 9.16 27.94
C GLU A 500 1.26 10.62 28.30
N ILE A 501 1.65 11.58 27.45
CA ILE A 501 1.39 13.01 27.72
C ILE A 501 -0.11 13.32 27.85
N LEU A 502 -0.96 12.71 27.03
CA LEU A 502 -2.42 12.88 27.13
C LEU A 502 -2.96 12.44 28.50
N SER A 503 -2.54 11.27 28.98
CA SER A 503 -2.98 10.72 30.27
C SER A 503 -2.29 11.39 31.48
N ASP A 504 -0.95 11.44 31.49
CA ASP A 504 -0.14 11.75 32.67
C ASP A 504 0.09 13.25 32.90
N CYS A 505 -0.02 14.05 31.84
CA CYS A 505 0.14 15.52 31.91
C CYS A 505 -1.20 16.25 31.84
N TYR A 506 -2.13 15.85 30.97
CA TYR A 506 -3.44 16.52 30.83
C TYR A 506 -4.59 15.81 31.56
N GLY A 507 -4.40 14.59 32.09
CA GLY A 507 -5.46 13.85 32.79
C GLY A 507 -6.56 13.31 31.88
N LEU A 508 -6.31 13.21 30.56
CA LEU A 508 -7.33 12.87 29.57
C LEU A 508 -7.52 11.35 29.47
N VAL A 509 -8.76 10.90 29.59
CA VAL A 509 -9.14 9.49 29.39
C VAL A 509 -9.08 9.16 27.91
N ARG A 510 -8.18 8.26 27.53
CA ARG A 510 -7.96 7.89 26.11
C ARG A 510 -8.38 6.45 25.81
N THR A 511 -8.79 6.18 24.57
CA THR A 511 -9.12 4.82 24.13
C THR A 511 -7.86 3.98 23.90
N GLU A 512 -7.69 2.90 24.66
CA GLU A 512 -6.70 1.85 24.40
C GLU A 512 -7.10 0.55 25.09
N MET A 513 -7.12 -0.58 24.36
CA MET A 513 -7.32 -1.89 24.99
C MET A 513 -6.07 -2.32 25.74
N ILE A 514 -6.12 -2.22 27.07
CA ILE A 514 -5.05 -2.68 27.98
C ILE A 514 -5.35 -4.06 28.58
N GLN A 515 -6.60 -4.52 28.51
CA GLN A 515 -7.02 -5.87 28.90
C GLN A 515 -7.98 -6.42 27.84
N PRO A 516 -7.66 -7.53 27.14
CA PRO A 516 -8.59 -8.16 26.23
C PRO A 516 -9.66 -8.99 26.98
N PRO A 517 -10.91 -9.06 26.50
CA PRO A 517 -11.47 -8.35 25.34
C PRO A 517 -11.77 -6.87 25.65
N SER A 518 -12.01 -6.07 24.62
CA SER A 518 -12.46 -4.68 24.80
C SER A 518 -13.76 -4.60 25.61
N SER A 519 -13.83 -3.61 26.49
CA SER A 519 -14.97 -3.35 27.37
C SER A 519 -15.25 -1.84 27.49
N LEU A 520 -16.30 -1.48 28.22
CA LEU A 520 -16.64 -0.09 28.52
C LEU A 520 -16.08 0.37 29.89
N ASP A 521 -15.11 -0.37 30.42
CA ASP A 521 -14.50 -0.10 31.72
C ASP A 521 -13.44 1.00 31.60
N VAL A 522 -13.51 1.98 32.50
CA VAL A 522 -12.53 3.08 32.59
C VAL A 522 -11.55 2.78 33.72
N PHE A 523 -10.29 2.60 33.36
CA PHE A 523 -9.17 2.49 34.27
C PHE A 523 -8.71 3.89 34.68
N HIS A 524 -9.39 4.45 35.69
CA HIS A 524 -9.17 5.81 36.18
C HIS A 524 -7.74 6.07 36.67
N ASP A 525 -7.04 5.05 37.18
CA ASP A 525 -5.64 5.12 37.58
C ASP A 525 -4.68 5.39 36.40
N LYS A 526 -5.08 4.99 35.18
CA LYS A 526 -4.30 5.10 33.94
C LYS A 526 -4.87 6.11 32.95
N HIS A 527 -6.03 6.68 33.24
CA HIS A 527 -6.83 7.48 32.31
C HIS A 527 -7.02 6.75 30.96
N VAL A 528 -7.50 5.50 31.00
CA VAL A 528 -7.74 4.68 29.81
C VAL A 528 -9.14 4.05 29.82
N LEU A 529 -9.89 4.24 28.72
CA LEU A 529 -11.06 3.43 28.39
C LEU A 529 -10.59 2.19 27.62
N ASN A 530 -10.97 1.00 28.08
CA ASN A 530 -10.48 -0.30 27.59
C ASN A 530 -11.04 -0.72 26.23
N LEU A 531 -10.85 0.12 25.21
CA LEU A 531 -11.44 -0.02 23.88
C LEU A 531 -10.37 -0.17 22.81
N ASP A 532 -10.47 -1.22 22.00
CA ASP A 532 -9.67 -1.36 20.78
C ASP A 532 -10.35 -0.64 19.61
N LEU A 533 -9.56 0.16 18.88
CA LEU A 533 -9.94 0.80 17.63
C LEU A 533 -8.87 0.55 16.53
N SER A 534 -8.11 -0.54 16.64
CA SER A 534 -7.07 -0.92 15.68
C SER A 534 -7.56 -1.86 14.56
N THR A 535 -8.77 -2.42 14.68
CA THR A 535 -9.36 -3.32 13.67
C THR A 535 -10.73 -2.80 13.18
N PRO A 536 -11.12 -3.06 11.92
CA PRO A 536 -12.47 -2.74 11.43
C PRO A 536 -13.59 -3.39 12.27
N GLU A 537 -13.35 -4.59 12.77
CA GLU A 537 -14.29 -5.36 13.58
C GLU A 537 -14.51 -4.71 14.95
N SER A 538 -13.45 -4.28 15.64
CA SER A 538 -13.56 -3.58 16.93
C SER A 538 -14.19 -2.19 16.78
N ILE A 539 -13.89 -1.48 15.69
CA ILE A 539 -14.56 -0.21 15.33
C ILE A 539 -16.06 -0.41 15.09
N ALA A 540 -16.47 -1.44 14.36
CA ALA A 540 -17.89 -1.72 14.11
C ALA A 540 -18.67 -2.02 15.42
N LEU A 541 -18.02 -2.70 16.38
CA LEU A 541 -18.57 -2.89 17.73
C LEU A 541 -18.67 -1.58 18.51
N ALA A 542 -17.65 -0.72 18.44
CA ALA A 542 -17.63 0.59 19.08
C ALA A 542 -18.76 1.51 18.57
N ILE A 543 -18.99 1.55 17.26
CA ILE A 543 -20.11 2.26 16.62
C ILE A 543 -21.45 1.74 17.13
N LYS A 544 -21.63 0.41 17.15
CA LYS A 544 -22.87 -0.23 17.65
C LYS A 544 -23.14 0.09 19.13
N GLN A 545 -22.09 0.26 19.94
CA GLN A 545 -22.19 0.63 21.36
C GLN A 545 -22.33 2.14 21.59
N LYS A 546 -22.18 2.97 20.54
CA LYS A 546 -22.19 4.44 20.57
C LYS A 546 -21.20 5.03 21.56
N VAL A 547 -19.95 4.56 21.53
CA VAL A 547 -18.94 4.90 22.54
C VAL A 547 -18.62 6.42 22.63
N ALA A 548 -18.64 7.14 21.51
CA ALA A 548 -18.42 8.59 21.48
C ALA A 548 -19.54 9.36 22.21
N ASP A 549 -20.78 8.87 22.11
CA ASP A 549 -21.97 9.50 22.71
C ASP A 549 -22.07 9.27 24.23
N ARG A 550 -21.17 8.49 24.84
CA ARG A 550 -21.23 8.11 26.27
C ARG A 550 -20.39 8.98 27.20
N GLY A 551 -19.49 9.82 26.68
CA GLY A 551 -18.59 10.63 27.51
C GLY A 551 -17.61 9.81 28.37
N LEU A 552 -17.25 8.59 27.95
CA LEU A 552 -16.33 7.71 28.69
C LEU A 552 -14.85 7.90 28.33
N ALA A 553 -14.55 8.69 27.29
CA ALA A 553 -13.20 9.01 26.86
C ALA A 553 -13.15 10.43 26.27
N ASP A 554 -12.12 11.17 26.63
CA ASP A 554 -11.81 12.52 26.15
C ASP A 554 -11.03 12.49 24.83
N VAL A 555 -10.27 11.40 24.56
CA VAL A 555 -9.46 11.27 23.34
C VAL A 555 -9.59 9.88 22.71
N PHE A 556 -9.97 9.85 21.44
CA PHE A 556 -10.07 8.62 20.66
C PHE A 556 -8.79 8.43 19.84
N ILE A 557 -8.25 7.21 19.80
CA ILE A 557 -6.97 6.90 19.17
C ILE A 557 -7.15 5.70 18.23
N SER A 558 -6.81 5.87 16.95
CA SER A 558 -6.80 4.78 15.97
C SER A 558 -5.65 4.91 14.97
N GLN A 559 -5.20 3.77 14.44
CA GLN A 559 -4.28 3.72 13.29
C GLN A 559 -5.04 3.81 11.95
N LEU A 560 -6.32 3.46 11.97
CA LEU A 560 -7.24 3.47 10.83
C LEU A 560 -7.93 4.84 10.78
N SER A 561 -7.35 5.81 10.05
CA SER A 561 -7.85 7.19 10.02
C SER A 561 -9.29 7.29 9.52
N LEU A 562 -9.62 6.55 8.46
CA LEU A 562 -10.96 6.53 7.89
C LEU A 562 -11.95 5.82 8.82
N GLU A 563 -11.75 4.54 9.10
CA GLU A 563 -12.70 3.76 9.92
C GLU A 563 -12.80 4.31 11.35
N GLY A 564 -11.69 4.68 11.98
CA GLY A 564 -11.69 5.24 13.33
C GLY A 564 -12.51 6.54 13.43
N SER A 565 -12.56 7.35 12.36
CA SER A 565 -13.42 8.53 12.32
C SER A 565 -14.91 8.19 12.32
N THR A 566 -15.32 7.01 11.84
CA THR A 566 -16.75 6.62 11.77
C THR A 566 -17.37 6.27 13.13
N VAL A 567 -16.57 6.29 14.20
CA VAL A 567 -17.04 6.20 15.60
C VAL A 567 -17.77 7.47 16.05
N PHE A 568 -17.46 8.63 15.45
CA PHE A 568 -18.14 9.90 15.73
C PHE A 568 -19.41 10.05 14.88
N SER A 569 -20.32 10.92 15.31
CA SER A 569 -21.55 11.21 14.58
C SER A 569 -21.94 12.67 14.68
N LYS A 570 -22.25 13.28 13.53
CA LYS A 570 -22.82 14.63 13.43
C LYS A 570 -24.08 14.86 14.30
N SER A 571 -24.76 13.80 14.73
CA SER A 571 -25.97 13.89 15.57
C SER A 571 -25.69 14.25 17.03
N TYR A 572 -24.46 14.03 17.53
CA TYR A 572 -24.11 14.20 18.95
C TYR A 572 -22.71 14.80 19.13
N HIS A 573 -21.67 14.09 18.69
CA HIS A 573 -20.27 14.50 18.84
C HIS A 573 -19.48 14.24 17.57
N MET A 574 -18.82 15.28 17.07
CA MET A 574 -17.91 15.19 15.93
C MET A 574 -16.47 15.05 16.40
N GLY A 575 -15.66 14.34 15.62
CA GLY A 575 -14.22 14.26 15.86
C GLY A 575 -13.52 15.54 15.40
N ARG A 576 -12.52 16.00 16.15
CA ARG A 576 -11.57 17.02 15.71
C ARG A 576 -10.17 16.42 15.75
N ALA A 577 -9.58 16.23 14.57
CA ALA A 577 -8.48 15.30 14.44
C ALA A 577 -7.10 15.97 14.49
N PHE A 578 -6.12 15.21 14.97
CA PHE A 578 -4.70 15.56 14.88
C PHE A 578 -3.86 14.32 14.59
N THR A 579 -2.65 14.54 14.10
CA THR A 579 -1.67 13.46 13.86
C THR A 579 -0.25 13.97 14.04
N ILE A 580 0.67 13.05 14.35
CA ILE A 580 2.11 13.34 14.40
C ILE A 580 2.76 12.59 13.24
N LEU A 581 3.35 13.34 12.30
CA LEU A 581 4.05 12.77 11.17
C LEU A 581 5.52 12.53 11.48
N ARG A 582 6.12 11.57 10.78
CA ARG A 582 7.55 11.29 10.83
C ARG A 582 8.08 11.07 9.43
N HIS A 583 9.30 11.53 9.16
CA HIS A 583 9.94 11.36 7.86
C HIS A 583 9.88 9.89 7.40
N PRO A 584 9.29 9.55 6.23
CA PRO A 584 8.97 8.17 5.85
C PRO A 584 10.16 7.20 5.90
N VAL A 585 11.36 7.63 5.49
CA VAL A 585 12.57 6.79 5.59
C VAL A 585 12.93 6.46 7.05
N LYS A 586 12.84 7.44 7.97
CA LYS A 586 13.09 7.23 9.40
C LYS A 586 12.02 6.33 10.01
N LEU A 587 10.76 6.47 9.57
CA LEU A 587 9.63 5.63 10.00
C LEU A 587 9.83 4.17 9.55
N ALA A 588 10.16 3.92 8.28
CA ALA A 588 10.41 2.59 7.74
C ALA A 588 11.56 1.87 8.48
N ALA A 589 12.68 2.57 8.71
CA ALA A 589 13.79 2.05 9.50
C ALA A 589 13.36 1.76 10.95
N SER A 590 12.64 2.70 11.60
CA SER A 590 12.16 2.51 12.97
C SER A 590 11.21 1.32 13.11
N LEU A 591 10.34 1.10 12.12
CA LEU A 591 9.41 -0.02 12.10
C LEU A 591 10.14 -1.36 11.92
N PHE A 592 11.11 -1.42 10.99
CA PHE A 592 11.94 -2.61 10.79
C PHE A 592 12.68 -3.03 12.07
N TYR A 593 13.46 -2.13 12.66
CA TYR A 593 14.22 -2.43 13.88
C TYR A 593 13.32 -2.65 15.10
N TYR A 594 12.10 -2.11 15.13
CA TYR A 594 11.15 -2.39 16.19
C TYR A 594 10.59 -3.82 16.13
N ARG A 595 10.15 -4.27 14.94
CA ARG A 595 9.59 -5.62 14.73
C ARG A 595 10.59 -6.75 15.00
N ARG A 596 11.89 -6.42 15.05
CA ARG A 596 12.99 -7.33 15.44
C ARG A 596 13.13 -7.57 16.93
N ILE A 597 12.63 -6.67 17.79
CA ILE A 597 12.87 -6.73 19.24
C ILE A 597 11.59 -6.76 20.09
N ALA A 598 10.45 -6.35 19.53
CA ALA A 598 9.17 -6.27 20.23
C ALA A 598 8.50 -7.66 20.42
N THR A 599 9.20 -8.61 21.03
CA THR A 599 8.78 -10.03 21.18
C THR A 599 7.42 -10.24 21.85
N TRP A 600 6.93 -9.23 22.59
CA TRP A 600 5.64 -9.20 23.26
C TRP A 600 4.48 -8.71 22.38
N GLU A 601 4.74 -8.21 21.16
CA GLU A 601 3.69 -7.74 20.25
C GLU A 601 3.37 -8.75 19.14
N PRO A 602 2.09 -8.82 18.67
CA PRO A 602 1.73 -9.52 17.44
C PRO A 602 2.41 -8.98 16.17
N THR A 603 3.04 -7.80 16.25
CA THR A 603 3.81 -7.19 15.15
C THR A 603 5.26 -7.71 15.07
N TYR A 604 5.72 -8.48 16.06
CA TYR A 604 7.03 -9.14 16.08
C TYR A 604 7.24 -10.03 14.85
N ARG A 605 8.41 -9.95 14.23
CA ARG A 605 8.79 -10.75 13.06
C ARG A 605 10.19 -11.33 13.29
N PRO A 606 10.32 -12.53 13.88
CA PRO A 606 11.63 -13.14 14.16
C PRO A 606 12.48 -13.31 12.90
N GLU A 607 11.86 -13.52 11.74
CA GLU A 607 12.51 -13.61 10.43
C GLU A 607 13.27 -12.33 10.05
N TYR A 608 12.88 -11.16 10.57
CA TYR A 608 13.58 -9.90 10.30
C TYR A 608 14.91 -9.76 11.05
N ASN A 609 15.23 -10.65 11.99
CA ASN A 609 16.51 -10.62 12.70
C ASN A 609 17.70 -11.02 11.81
N ASN A 610 17.45 -11.80 10.76
CA ASN A 610 18.47 -12.38 9.90
C ASN A 610 18.62 -11.64 8.56
N ILE A 611 17.96 -10.49 8.40
CA ILE A 611 18.02 -9.66 7.18
C ILE A 611 18.47 -8.23 7.51
N THR A 612 18.93 -7.53 6.49
CA THR A 612 19.24 -6.10 6.52
C THR A 612 18.00 -5.24 6.27
N LEU A 613 18.10 -3.94 6.55
CA LEU A 613 17.05 -2.97 6.20
C LEU A 613 16.83 -2.89 4.68
N GLN A 614 17.87 -3.09 3.87
CA GLN A 614 17.75 -3.14 2.41
C GLN A 614 16.90 -4.35 1.99
N GLU A 615 17.25 -5.55 2.44
CA GLU A 615 16.52 -6.79 2.11
C GLU A 615 15.05 -6.74 2.61
N TYR A 616 14.79 -6.14 3.78
CA TYR A 616 13.42 -5.89 4.24
C TYR A 616 12.62 -5.00 3.28
N VAL A 617 13.25 -3.96 2.74
CA VAL A 617 12.63 -3.03 1.80
C VAL A 617 12.46 -3.68 0.43
N GLU A 618 13.41 -4.53 0.00
CA GLU A 618 13.36 -5.33 -1.22
C GLU A 618 12.34 -6.47 -1.16
N THR A 619 12.03 -6.98 0.04
CA THR A 619 11.09 -8.10 0.28
C THR A 619 9.76 -7.88 -0.44
N ASN A 620 9.34 -8.90 -1.19
CA ASN A 620 8.08 -8.87 -1.92
C ASN A 620 6.91 -8.65 -0.93
N GLY A 621 6.03 -7.70 -1.21
CA GLY A 621 4.93 -7.35 -0.29
C GLY A 621 5.32 -6.36 0.83
N TYR A 622 6.50 -5.73 0.78
CA TYR A 622 6.79 -4.51 1.56
C TYR A 622 5.63 -3.51 1.45
N TYR A 623 5.11 -3.05 2.59
CA TYR A 623 3.93 -2.19 2.65
C TYR A 623 4.32 -0.72 2.51
N ASP A 624 4.28 -0.24 1.27
CA ASP A 624 4.69 1.09 0.85
C ASP A 624 3.61 2.16 1.10
N ASN A 625 4.03 3.42 1.24
CA ASN A 625 3.15 4.60 1.23
C ASN A 625 1.98 4.51 2.25
N TRP A 626 2.26 3.99 3.45
CA TRP A 626 1.24 3.68 4.45
C TRP A 626 0.33 4.87 4.78
N MET A 627 0.86 6.09 4.89
CA MET A 627 0.07 7.27 5.25
C MET A 627 -0.93 7.64 4.15
N VAL A 628 -0.49 7.69 2.89
CA VAL A 628 -1.36 7.94 1.74
C VAL A 628 -2.39 6.81 1.57
N ARG A 629 -2.02 5.54 1.82
CA ARG A 629 -2.97 4.41 1.76
C ARG A 629 -4.08 4.51 2.80
N MET A 630 -3.76 4.87 4.05
CA MET A 630 -4.78 5.04 5.09
C MET A 630 -5.73 6.21 4.79
N LEU A 631 -5.21 7.36 4.36
CA LEU A 631 -6.02 8.55 4.05
C LEU A 631 -6.90 8.37 2.80
N SER A 632 -6.39 7.71 1.75
CA SER A 632 -7.09 7.55 0.47
C SER A 632 -7.95 6.27 0.37
N ASN A 633 -7.95 5.45 1.42
CA ASN A 633 -8.54 4.10 1.53
C ASN A 633 -7.97 3.02 0.57
N ALA A 634 -6.91 3.33 -0.19
CA ALA A 634 -6.28 2.41 -1.14
C ALA A 634 -5.30 1.44 -0.45
N LYS A 635 -5.83 0.57 0.41
CA LYS A 635 -5.04 -0.34 1.27
C LYS A 635 -4.22 -1.39 0.52
N ILE A 636 -4.58 -1.71 -0.72
CA ILE A 636 -3.95 -2.69 -1.61
C ILE A 636 -3.89 -2.09 -3.03
N GLY A 637 -3.00 -2.58 -3.89
CA GLY A 637 -2.89 -2.13 -5.27
C GLY A 637 -2.00 -0.89 -5.46
N GLY A 638 -1.81 -0.51 -6.72
CA GLY A 638 -0.92 0.57 -7.15
C GLY A 638 -1.50 1.95 -6.90
N LEU A 639 -0.70 2.81 -6.26
CA LEU A 639 -1.03 4.21 -6.06
C LEU A 639 -0.66 5.08 -7.27
N ASN A 640 -1.43 6.14 -7.47
CA ASN A 640 -1.23 7.19 -8.46
C ASN A 640 -1.47 8.57 -7.83
N ASP A 641 -1.17 9.65 -8.56
CA ASP A 641 -1.22 11.03 -8.04
C ASP A 641 -2.59 11.44 -7.48
N SER A 642 -3.70 10.87 -7.98
CA SER A 642 -5.04 11.14 -7.43
C SER A 642 -5.22 10.69 -5.98
N HIS A 643 -4.43 9.71 -5.51
CA HIS A 643 -4.40 9.29 -4.12
C HIS A 643 -3.62 10.27 -3.26
N LEU A 644 -2.50 10.79 -3.77
CA LEU A 644 -1.68 11.80 -3.10
C LEU A 644 -2.45 13.11 -2.94
N GLU A 645 -3.09 13.61 -4.00
CA GLU A 645 -3.86 14.87 -3.93
C GLU A 645 -5.08 14.75 -2.99
N LEU A 646 -5.74 13.58 -2.96
CA LEU A 646 -6.78 13.30 -1.96
C LEU A 646 -6.21 13.29 -0.54
N ALA A 647 -5.08 12.63 -0.31
CA ALA A 647 -4.42 12.58 1.01
C ALA A 647 -3.97 13.97 1.48
N LYS A 648 -3.37 14.78 0.60
CA LYS A 648 -3.01 16.19 0.88
C LYS A 648 -4.23 17.00 1.28
N ARG A 649 -5.33 16.89 0.52
CA ARG A 649 -6.59 17.60 0.81
C ARG A 649 -7.13 17.25 2.19
N ILE A 650 -7.21 15.96 2.52
CA ILE A 650 -7.68 15.49 3.83
C ILE A 650 -6.78 16.02 4.95
N LEU A 651 -5.46 15.90 4.78
CA LEU A 651 -4.49 16.31 5.79
C LEU A 651 -4.59 17.83 6.06
N LYS A 652 -4.73 18.65 5.01
CA LYS A 652 -4.94 20.10 5.11
C LYS A 652 -6.27 20.44 5.78
N GLU A 653 -7.38 19.85 5.33
CA GLU A 653 -8.73 20.27 5.75
C GLU A 653 -9.13 19.69 7.11
N LYS A 654 -8.61 18.53 7.54
CA LYS A 654 -9.17 17.74 8.65
C LYS A 654 -8.22 17.43 9.80
N PHE A 655 -6.91 17.67 9.67
CA PHE A 655 -5.93 17.31 10.71
C PHE A 655 -5.13 18.52 11.19
N VAL A 656 -5.02 18.69 12.51
CA VAL A 656 -3.91 19.46 13.10
C VAL A 656 -2.64 18.60 13.00
N ILE A 657 -1.61 19.14 12.36
CA ILE A 657 -0.42 18.38 11.96
C ILE A 657 0.75 18.72 12.88
N GLY A 658 1.24 17.74 13.62
CA GLY A 658 2.52 17.80 14.33
C GLY A 658 3.62 17.01 13.63
N VAL A 659 4.86 17.23 14.04
CA VAL A 659 6.06 16.62 13.42
C VAL A 659 6.95 16.01 14.51
N SER A 660 7.33 14.74 14.35
CA SER A 660 8.08 13.96 15.34
C SER A 660 9.46 14.53 15.68
N ASP A 661 10.03 15.31 14.77
CA ASP A 661 11.35 15.92 14.89
C ASP A 661 11.26 17.32 15.56
N HIS A 662 10.05 17.84 15.79
CA HIS A 662 9.74 19.13 16.42
C HIS A 662 8.63 18.99 17.48
N MET A 663 8.81 18.05 18.41
CA MET A 663 7.77 17.69 19.40
C MET A 663 7.41 18.82 20.37
N ASP A 664 8.35 19.69 20.74
CA ASP A 664 8.09 20.82 21.64
C ASP A 664 7.09 21.81 21.04
N GLU A 665 7.37 22.26 19.81
CA GLU A 665 6.49 23.16 19.06
C GLU A 665 5.15 22.49 18.72
N THR A 666 5.20 21.20 18.37
CA THR A 666 4.01 20.36 18.15
C THR A 666 3.10 20.38 19.38
N PHE A 667 3.63 20.16 20.59
CA PHE A 667 2.80 20.16 21.80
C PHE A 667 2.36 21.57 22.21
N ARG A 668 3.19 22.60 22.04
CA ARG A 668 2.80 24.00 22.27
C ARG A 668 1.60 24.39 21.39
N MET A 669 1.60 24.01 20.12
CA MET A 669 0.47 24.21 19.21
C MET A 669 -0.75 23.40 19.64
N LEU A 670 -0.61 22.11 19.98
CA LEU A 670 -1.72 21.27 20.41
C LEU A 670 -2.37 21.76 21.71
N GLN A 671 -1.58 22.23 22.68
CA GLN A 671 -2.07 22.87 23.91
C GLN A 671 -2.95 24.08 23.60
N VAL A 672 -2.47 24.99 22.75
CA VAL A 672 -3.22 26.21 22.37
C VAL A 672 -4.51 25.85 21.62
N TYR A 673 -4.46 24.88 20.69
CA TYR A 673 -5.62 24.52 19.87
C TYR A 673 -6.69 23.73 20.62
N TYR A 674 -6.29 22.76 21.46
CA TYR A 674 -7.21 21.95 22.26
C TYR A 674 -7.48 22.52 23.66
N GLY A 675 -6.89 23.65 24.03
CA GLY A 675 -7.05 24.27 25.35
C GLY A 675 -6.56 23.37 26.50
N TRP A 676 -5.63 22.46 26.22
CA TRP A 676 -5.10 21.53 27.21
C TRP A 676 -4.14 22.24 28.15
N VAL A 677 -4.35 22.05 29.45
CA VAL A 677 -3.54 22.63 30.52
C VAL A 677 -2.86 21.50 31.28
N GLU A 678 -1.56 21.63 31.53
CA GLU A 678 -0.82 20.63 32.32
C GLU A 678 -1.30 20.62 33.77
N THR A 679 -1.72 19.45 34.26
CA THR A 679 -2.07 19.19 35.67
C THR A 679 -0.87 19.40 36.61
N ARG A 680 0.35 19.24 36.10
CA ARG A 680 1.63 19.46 36.77
C ARG A 680 2.57 20.18 35.80
N GLY A 681 2.93 21.42 36.11
CA GLY A 681 3.76 22.24 35.20
C GLY A 681 5.12 21.61 34.89
N GLY A 682 5.46 21.52 33.60
CA GLY A 682 6.72 20.93 33.12
C GLY A 682 6.63 19.42 32.84
N CYS A 683 5.44 18.82 32.96
CA CYS A 683 5.21 17.40 32.68
C CYS A 683 5.48 17.06 31.21
N VAL A 684 5.03 17.89 30.27
CA VAL A 684 5.25 17.65 28.83
C VAL A 684 6.75 17.65 28.52
N ASN A 685 7.46 18.67 29.02
CA ASN A 685 8.91 18.80 28.88
C ASN A 685 9.65 17.56 29.43
N PHE A 686 9.19 16.99 30.55
CA PHE A 686 9.74 15.75 31.12
C PHE A 686 9.58 14.54 30.18
N HIS A 687 8.39 14.29 29.62
CA HIS A 687 8.19 13.16 28.68
C HIS A 687 8.92 13.35 27.34
N LEU A 688 9.15 14.58 26.89
CA LEU A 688 9.88 14.84 25.63
C LEU A 688 11.40 14.66 25.76
N HIS A 689 11.99 15.18 26.86
CA HIS A 689 13.44 15.30 27.03
C HIS A 689 14.03 14.35 28.07
N SER A 690 13.34 14.13 29.20
CA SER A 690 13.88 13.41 30.37
C SER A 690 13.51 11.93 30.41
N ALA A 691 12.28 11.57 30.01
CA ALA A 691 11.78 10.19 30.00
C ALA A 691 11.10 9.81 28.66
N PRO A 692 11.81 9.88 27.52
CA PRO A 692 11.19 9.63 26.22
C PRO A 692 10.98 8.14 25.92
N SER A 693 9.75 7.68 26.09
CA SER A 693 9.35 6.29 25.85
C SER A 693 9.59 5.79 24.42
N ASN A 694 9.95 4.51 24.32
CA ASN A 694 10.15 3.78 23.05
C ASN A 694 11.17 4.38 22.05
N LYS A 695 12.09 5.25 22.50
CA LYS A 695 13.28 5.69 21.72
C LYS A 695 14.34 4.59 21.64
N ASN A 696 14.05 3.53 20.89
CA ASN A 696 15.03 2.49 20.56
C ASN A 696 16.16 3.09 19.71
N LYS A 697 17.42 2.77 20.04
CA LYS A 697 18.57 3.10 19.19
C LYS A 697 18.64 2.11 18.03
N TYR A 698 18.74 2.62 16.81
CA TYR A 698 18.94 1.84 15.59
C TYR A 698 19.72 2.67 14.55
N PRO A 699 20.46 2.07 13.62
CA PRO A 699 21.13 2.80 12.56
C PRO A 699 20.09 3.41 11.62
N VAL A 700 20.15 4.74 11.45
CA VAL A 700 19.39 5.45 10.43
C VAL A 700 20.20 5.41 9.14
N PRO A 701 19.62 5.10 7.96
CA PRO A 701 20.34 5.17 6.70
C PRO A 701 20.87 6.57 6.43
N ASP A 702 22.07 6.67 5.84
CA ASP A 702 22.66 7.95 5.47
C ASP A 702 21.76 8.72 4.50
N ASN A 703 21.53 10.00 4.77
CA ASN A 703 20.70 10.86 3.93
C ASN A 703 21.23 10.88 2.48
N GLY A 704 20.42 10.42 1.53
CA GLY A 704 20.82 10.33 0.11
C GLY A 704 21.68 9.10 -0.25
N GLY A 705 22.03 8.24 0.70
CA GLY A 705 22.68 6.95 0.43
C GLY A 705 21.76 5.95 -0.31
N PRO A 706 22.30 4.84 -0.84
CA PRO A 706 21.54 3.91 -1.67
C PRO A 706 20.27 3.34 -1.00
N VAL A 707 20.38 2.95 0.28
CA VAL A 707 19.25 2.44 1.07
C VAL A 707 18.21 3.53 1.34
N TRP A 708 18.65 4.77 1.61
CA TRP A 708 17.75 5.92 1.77
C TRP A 708 16.97 6.21 0.49
N ALA A 709 17.66 6.27 -0.65
CA ALA A 709 17.05 6.50 -1.95
C ALA A 709 16.04 5.40 -2.32
N MET A 710 16.37 4.13 -2.05
CA MET A 710 15.46 3.00 -2.27
C MET A 710 14.18 3.10 -1.43
N ILE A 711 14.30 3.41 -0.13
CA ILE A 711 13.14 3.58 0.75
C ILE A 711 12.31 4.81 0.33
N ALA A 712 12.96 5.90 -0.06
CA ALA A 712 12.31 7.12 -0.51
C ALA A 712 11.54 6.91 -1.82
N GLU A 713 12.08 6.18 -2.81
CA GLU A 713 11.35 5.86 -4.05
C GLU A 713 10.18 4.91 -3.79
N LYS A 714 10.36 3.85 -2.98
CA LYS A 714 9.23 2.98 -2.61
C LYS A 714 8.13 3.77 -1.90
N ASN A 715 8.48 4.73 -1.04
CA ASN A 715 7.53 5.56 -0.28
C ASN A 715 7.33 6.96 -0.87
N LYS A 716 7.45 7.15 -2.19
CA LYS A 716 7.47 8.49 -2.80
C LYS A 716 6.21 9.34 -2.57
N TYR A 717 5.04 8.72 -2.45
CA TYR A 717 3.80 9.46 -2.15
C TYR A 717 3.76 9.89 -0.68
N ASP A 718 4.20 9.02 0.24
CA ASP A 718 4.37 9.39 1.65
C ASP A 718 5.45 10.46 1.84
N MET A 719 6.53 10.44 1.05
CA MET A 719 7.55 11.49 1.02
C MET A 719 6.96 12.83 0.55
N ALA A 720 6.20 12.83 -0.55
CA ALA A 720 5.53 14.02 -1.04
C ALA A 720 4.46 14.56 -0.08
N LEU A 721 3.72 13.67 0.61
CA LEU A 721 2.76 14.04 1.64
C LEU A 721 3.47 14.64 2.87
N TYR A 722 4.61 14.06 3.30
CA TYR A 722 5.39 14.56 4.43
C TYR A 722 5.94 15.98 4.17
N TYR A 723 6.53 16.23 2.99
CA TYR A 723 7.01 17.58 2.66
C TYR A 723 5.87 18.60 2.56
N TYR A 724 4.74 18.23 1.94
CA TYR A 724 3.54 19.08 1.93
C TYR A 724 3.04 19.41 3.34
N ALA A 725 3.14 18.44 4.26
CA ALA A 725 2.76 18.65 5.64
C ALA A 725 3.70 19.60 6.40
N LEU A 726 5.00 19.57 6.11
CA LEU A 726 5.96 20.56 6.65
C LEU A 726 5.60 21.98 6.21
N GLU A 727 5.27 22.19 4.93
CA GLU A 727 4.83 23.50 4.41
C GLU A 727 3.58 24.03 5.15
N LEU A 728 2.65 23.14 5.51
CA LEU A 728 1.48 23.50 6.31
C LEU A 728 1.86 23.88 7.76
N CYS A 729 2.71 23.09 8.42
CA CYS A 729 3.19 23.37 9.77
C CYS A 729 3.93 24.71 9.86
N GLU A 730 4.78 25.03 8.87
CA GLU A 730 5.51 26.31 8.83
C GLU A 730 4.57 27.52 8.70
N CYS A 731 3.58 27.49 7.79
CA CYS A 731 2.61 28.59 7.68
C CYS A 731 1.74 28.73 8.95
N VAL A 732 1.41 27.64 9.67
CA VAL A 732 0.68 27.70 10.94
C VAL A 732 1.53 28.27 12.09
N ALA A 733 2.76 27.81 12.25
CA ALA A 733 3.68 28.29 13.29
C ALA A 733 3.96 29.80 13.14
N MET A 734 4.16 30.28 11.89
CA MET A 734 4.32 31.71 11.61
C MET A 734 3.07 32.53 11.97
N PHE A 735 1.87 32.02 11.72
CA PHE A 735 0.62 32.73 12.05
C PHE A 735 0.46 32.87 13.57
N LEU A 736 0.68 31.80 14.33
CA LEU A 736 0.63 31.81 15.80
C LEU A 736 1.70 32.72 16.42
N PHE A 737 2.91 32.76 15.83
CA PHE A 737 3.98 33.66 16.24
C PHE A 737 3.60 35.13 16.02
N SER A 738 3.03 35.46 14.85
CA SER A 738 2.53 36.81 14.56
C SER A 738 1.48 37.27 15.58
N MET A 739 0.50 36.42 15.92
CA MET A 739 -0.49 36.74 16.95
C MET A 739 0.14 36.98 18.34
N HIS A 740 1.16 36.20 18.73
CA HIS A 740 1.89 36.42 19.99
C HIS A 740 2.67 37.74 20.01
N CYS A 741 3.30 38.12 18.89
CA CYS A 741 3.96 39.42 18.78
C CYS A 741 2.95 40.58 18.92
N PHE A 742 1.80 40.53 18.23
CA PHE A 742 0.77 41.56 18.37
C PHE A 742 0.14 41.60 19.77
N GLY A 743 -0.13 40.45 20.39
CA GLY A 743 -0.65 40.37 21.76
C GLY A 743 0.32 40.95 22.81
N SER A 744 1.62 40.73 22.63
CA SER A 744 2.66 41.24 23.53
C SER A 744 2.84 42.77 23.43
N VAL A 745 2.66 43.35 22.22
CA VAL A 745 2.70 44.80 22.02
C VAL A 745 1.44 45.50 22.54
N GLY A 746 0.29 44.82 22.52
CA GLY A 746 -0.96 45.33 23.10
C GLY A 746 -0.93 45.53 24.62
N LEU A 747 -0.06 44.80 25.35
CA LEU A 747 0.07 44.96 26.80
C LEU A 747 0.98 46.15 27.21
N LEU A 748 1.90 46.58 26.33
CA LEU A 748 2.86 47.65 26.64
C LEU A 748 2.31 49.06 26.49
N THR A 749 1.10 49.22 25.93
CA THR A 749 0.45 50.52 25.66
C THR A 749 -0.60 50.94 26.70
N LEU A 750 -0.82 50.14 27.76
CA LEU A 750 -1.82 50.39 28.80
C LEU A 750 -1.28 50.96 30.12
N LEU A 751 -0.03 51.42 30.17
CA LEU A 751 0.63 51.92 31.39
C LEU A 751 1.18 53.36 31.28
N PHE A 752 0.40 54.31 30.75
CA PHE A 752 0.61 55.76 30.99
C PHE A 752 -0.72 56.55 30.97
N PRO A 753 -1.06 57.36 32.00
CA PRO A 753 -2.33 58.08 32.06
C PRO A 753 -2.19 59.59 31.75
N ILE A 754 -2.47 59.98 30.51
CA ILE A 754 -2.75 61.38 30.08
C ILE A 754 -3.78 61.26 28.94
N GLY A 755 -4.89 61.99 28.85
CA GLY A 755 -5.34 63.18 29.58
C GLY A 755 -5.96 64.16 28.58
N SER A 756 -7.30 64.10 28.44
CA SER A 756 -8.17 65.10 27.80
C SER A 756 -7.89 65.53 26.34
N PHE A 757 -8.77 65.11 25.41
CA PHE A 757 -9.35 66.04 24.42
C PHE A 757 -10.77 65.61 24.00
N ARG A 758 -11.70 66.57 23.96
CA ARG A 758 -13.10 66.42 23.49
C ARG A 758 -13.21 66.88 22.04
N LEU A 759 -14.11 66.26 21.26
CA LEU A 759 -14.99 66.82 20.20
C LEU A 759 -15.69 65.59 19.51
N LEU A 760 -16.95 65.54 19.08
CA LEU A 760 -18.22 66.27 19.32
C LEU A 760 -19.40 65.40 18.79
N ILE A 761 -20.55 65.38 19.51
CA ILE A 761 -21.97 65.36 19.00
C ILE A 761 -22.41 64.22 18.02
N PRO A 762 -23.52 63.48 18.31
CA PRO A 762 -24.88 64.07 18.31
C PRO A 762 -25.70 64.00 19.61
N MET A 763 -26.28 65.14 19.98
CA MET A 763 -27.57 65.24 20.69
C MET A 763 -28.71 64.89 19.70
N LYS A 764 -29.96 64.52 20.03
CA LYS A 764 -30.90 64.67 21.18
C LYS A 764 -32.12 63.72 20.85
N LYS A 765 -33.09 63.33 21.69
CA LYS A 765 -33.48 63.60 23.10
C LYS A 765 -34.50 62.50 23.56
N LEU A 766 -34.59 62.31 24.90
CA LEU A 766 -35.61 61.68 25.80
C LEU A 766 -36.97 61.20 25.20
N GLU A 767 -37.65 60.16 25.74
CA GLU A 767 -38.32 60.01 27.07
C GLU A 767 -38.49 58.49 27.42
N THR A 768 -38.20 57.90 28.61
CA THR A 768 -38.83 57.97 29.98
C THR A 768 -40.36 57.86 29.98
N SER A 769 -41.07 57.01 30.74
CA SER A 769 -40.78 56.10 31.89
C SER A 769 -41.58 54.77 31.71
N GLN A 770 -41.56 53.75 32.57
CA GLN A 770 -41.36 53.69 34.03
C GLN A 770 -40.86 52.30 34.46
#